data_AF-A0A1N6M3G5-F1
#
_entry.id   AF-A0A1N6M3G5-F1
#
_cell.length_a   1.000
_cell.length_b   1.000
_cell.length_c   1.000
_cell.angle_alpha   90.00
_cell.angle_beta   90.00
_cell.angle_gamma   90.00
#
_symmetry.space_group_name_H-M   'P 1'
#
loop_
_entity.id
_entity.type
_entity.pdbx_description
1 polymer ?
#
loop_
_entity_poly.entity_id
_entity_poly.type
_entity_poly.pdbx_seq_one_letter_code
_entity_poly.pdbx_strand_id
1 'polypeptide(L)'
;MSDQTATNFIDNVLQSVNLITREESEGSASHSSAVQALLAKKKQKLTIDSLILAASHLASAPNDPGKENIEQYKAWQRCLAALGKVEAHFDDGAGNALLFYIDDLKAALPSLDATDNDLTKLTDFVGDKTKVKKLETAYNTVIAAIEEGESEEITEAIEAIEALKASPEYLESIGILATWTPAFVADKDKPMFELSIKETEVDRLLMQIAALSHTGCLPQSEAADASGAELLFELKENITNNTTAIDNAIQQELDNALHEPAFQHLEANWRALEYLIEQTDFSKDIKIDLLDVTKKELEDDFAENRRDIANSSLFKKLYTQEYDQYGGQPYSAMIGLYEFENSERDINWLRTMGKIANASHCTFVSSVGPKFFVGQDDINQLAEIKNLESHMLQGKFSKWNEFRDSDEAAYLAFTVPRFMIRAPYHIEDNPVPGLNYTEKVDDHHHYTWANAAMLFARNIVQSYEETSWCQTVRGPKNGGHIPNLTSHTFKQNGLTLTKVPVELVMPDYRELEFAKAGFMPLVYQKDTTNACFFSCQSIKKPKRFKDPRDTENSQLVTNLSYTLSITKIAHYIKCIMRDNIGGTADAPYITNTISNWLNNYVTTVVNPDDLTLRSYPFKAINVETVAQEGDIGWYKCTVSVSPHLQFEGLDAELRLETQL
;
A
#
# COMPACT_ATOMS: atom_id res chain seq x y z
N MET A 1 -2.15 39.64 7.14
CA MET A 1 -0.90 39.15 6.49
C MET A 1 -0.55 40.15 5.40
N SER A 2 0.72 40.49 5.25
CA SER A 2 1.16 41.71 4.53
C SER A 2 0.73 41.71 3.06
N ASP A 3 0.20 42.85 2.61
CA ASP A 3 -0.09 43.19 1.21
C ASP A 3 1.09 42.87 0.28
N GLN A 4 2.32 42.87 0.80
CA GLN A 4 3.53 42.42 0.13
C GLN A 4 3.40 41.02 -0.52
N THR A 5 2.63 40.11 0.06
CA THR A 5 2.49 38.73 -0.42
C THR A 5 1.52 38.66 -1.61
N ALA A 6 0.47 39.49 -1.60
CA ALA A 6 -0.45 39.67 -2.73
C ALA A 6 0.21 40.46 -3.88
N THR A 7 1.06 41.44 -3.56
CA THR A 7 1.89 42.16 -4.54
C THR A 7 2.90 41.24 -5.19
N ASN A 8 3.57 40.38 -4.42
CA ASN A 8 4.49 39.37 -4.96
C ASN A 8 3.74 38.33 -5.83
N PHE A 9 2.48 38.03 -5.52
CA PHE A 9 1.64 37.15 -6.33
C PHE A 9 1.28 37.78 -7.70
N ILE A 10 0.87 39.06 -7.71
CA ILE A 10 0.58 39.80 -8.95
C ILE A 10 1.83 39.98 -9.80
N ASP A 11 2.98 40.32 -9.18
CA ASP A 11 4.25 40.46 -9.89
C ASP A 11 4.74 39.12 -10.48
N ASN A 12 4.57 38.01 -9.77
CA ASN A 12 4.93 36.68 -10.28
C ASN A 12 3.99 36.20 -11.40
N VAL A 13 2.69 36.51 -11.33
CA VAL A 13 1.72 36.22 -12.40
C VAL A 13 2.03 37.07 -13.64
N LEU A 14 2.33 38.36 -13.47
CA LEU A 14 2.71 39.25 -14.56
C LEU A 14 4.07 38.90 -15.16
N GLN A 15 5.04 38.46 -14.37
CA GLN A 15 6.32 37.94 -14.87
C GLN A 15 6.11 36.65 -15.66
N SER A 16 5.27 35.74 -15.17
CA SER A 16 4.98 34.47 -15.85
C SER A 16 4.26 34.71 -17.17
N VAL A 17 3.27 35.61 -17.20
CA VAL A 17 2.56 36.04 -18.42
C VAL A 17 3.54 36.70 -19.39
N ASN A 18 4.42 37.59 -18.92
CA ASN A 18 5.42 38.23 -19.76
C ASN A 18 6.46 37.25 -20.32
N LEU A 19 6.92 36.26 -19.53
CA LEU A 19 7.83 35.20 -19.97
C LEU A 19 7.19 34.29 -21.03
N ILE A 20 5.94 33.88 -20.82
CA ILE A 20 5.15 33.10 -21.78
C ILE A 20 4.98 33.87 -23.10
N THR A 21 4.71 35.18 -23.03
CA THR A 21 4.60 36.01 -24.25
C THR A 21 5.92 36.29 -24.95
N ARG A 22 7.07 36.17 -24.26
CA ARG A 22 8.39 36.48 -24.82
C ARG A 22 9.01 35.28 -25.52
N GLU A 23 8.90 34.08 -24.94
CA GLU A 23 9.38 32.83 -25.55
C GLU A 23 8.60 32.46 -26.83
N GLU A 24 7.30 32.79 -26.91
CA GLU A 24 6.49 32.52 -28.11
C GLU A 24 6.63 33.58 -29.23
N SER A 25 7.21 34.75 -28.93
CA SER A 25 7.54 35.76 -29.96
C SER A 25 8.78 35.41 -30.77
N GLU A 26 9.66 34.56 -30.23
CA GLU A 26 10.88 34.08 -30.90
C GLU A 26 10.69 32.68 -31.55
N GLY A 27 9.61 31.97 -31.22
CA GLY A 27 9.22 30.69 -31.79
C GLY A 27 8.47 30.80 -33.13
N SER A 28 9.21 30.88 -34.23
CA SER A 28 8.83 30.63 -35.63
C SER A 28 7.36 30.82 -36.07
N ALA A 29 7.16 31.84 -36.91
CA ALA A 29 6.01 32.05 -37.79
C ALA A 29 5.52 30.77 -38.51
N SER A 30 4.46 30.12 -38.02
CA SER A 30 3.66 29.16 -38.81
C SER A 30 2.29 28.78 -38.20
N HIS A 31 1.66 29.63 -37.39
CA HIS A 31 0.33 29.34 -36.86
C HIS A 31 -0.76 30.14 -37.59
N SER A 32 -1.87 29.44 -37.91
CA SER A 32 -2.93 29.86 -38.84
C SER A 32 -3.57 31.20 -38.44
N SER A 33 -4.13 31.91 -39.43
CA SER A 33 -4.82 33.20 -39.23
C SER A 33 -5.91 33.16 -38.16
N ALA A 34 -6.46 31.97 -37.85
CA ALA A 34 -7.42 31.78 -36.77
C ALA A 34 -6.80 31.88 -35.37
N VAL A 35 -5.56 31.42 -35.17
CA VAL A 35 -4.85 31.50 -33.88
C VAL A 35 -4.40 32.93 -33.60
N GLN A 36 -3.92 33.64 -34.63
CA GLN A 36 -3.63 35.08 -34.52
C GLN A 36 -4.90 35.91 -34.26
N ALA A 37 -6.02 35.57 -34.90
CA ALA A 37 -7.31 36.22 -34.63
C ALA A 37 -7.84 35.91 -33.21
N LEU A 38 -7.61 34.69 -32.70
CA LEU A 38 -7.94 34.30 -31.31
C LEU A 38 -7.05 35.02 -30.29
N LEU A 39 -5.76 35.16 -30.56
CA LEU A 39 -4.82 35.92 -29.73
C LEU A 39 -5.13 37.42 -29.72
N ALA A 40 -5.48 37.99 -30.88
CA ALA A 40 -5.92 39.39 -30.98
C ALA A 40 -7.21 39.64 -30.17
N LYS A 41 -8.19 38.73 -30.26
CA LYS A 41 -9.44 38.80 -29.48
C LYS A 41 -9.23 38.59 -27.98
N LYS A 42 -8.28 37.73 -27.58
CA LYS A 42 -7.91 37.52 -26.17
C LYS A 42 -7.18 38.75 -25.59
N LYS A 43 -6.30 39.38 -26.36
CA LYS A 43 -5.68 40.67 -26.00
C LYS A 43 -6.75 41.75 -25.78
N GLN A 44 -7.72 41.85 -26.69
CA GLN A 44 -8.80 42.82 -26.63
C GLN A 44 -9.66 42.67 -25.37
N LYS A 45 -9.98 41.43 -24.95
CA LYS A 45 -10.71 41.15 -23.70
C LYS A 45 -9.95 41.62 -22.46
N LEU A 46 -8.66 41.29 -22.36
CA LEU A 46 -7.80 41.72 -21.26
C LEU A 46 -7.62 43.24 -21.20
N THR A 47 -7.55 43.91 -22.35
CA THR A 47 -7.49 45.38 -22.42
C THR A 47 -8.80 46.01 -21.96
N ILE A 48 -9.95 45.45 -22.34
CA ILE A 48 -11.28 45.89 -21.90
C ILE A 48 -11.45 45.70 -20.39
N ASP A 49 -11.07 44.55 -19.84
CA ASP A 49 -11.13 44.27 -18.39
C ASP A 49 -10.23 45.27 -17.62
N SER A 50 -9.06 45.61 -18.15
CA SER A 50 -8.17 46.61 -17.53
C SER A 50 -8.72 48.04 -17.58
N LEU A 51 -9.42 48.41 -18.66
CA LEU A 51 -10.07 49.72 -18.81
C LEU A 51 -11.28 49.88 -17.88
N ILE A 52 -12.07 48.81 -17.71
CA ILE A 52 -13.21 48.79 -16.78
C ILE A 52 -12.72 48.95 -15.34
N LEU A 53 -11.66 48.23 -14.97
CA LEU A 53 -11.08 48.31 -13.63
C LEU A 53 -10.49 49.71 -13.34
N ALA A 54 -9.85 50.32 -14.34
CA ALA A 54 -9.28 51.67 -14.20
C ALA A 54 -10.38 52.74 -14.08
N ALA A 55 -11.46 52.64 -14.86
CA ALA A 55 -12.59 53.57 -14.80
C ALA A 55 -13.38 53.44 -13.49
N SER A 56 -13.55 52.23 -12.96
CA SER A 56 -14.22 52.01 -11.66
C SER A 56 -13.43 52.56 -10.49
N HIS A 57 -12.09 52.46 -10.55
CA HIS A 57 -11.24 53.07 -9.53
C HIS A 57 -11.21 54.59 -9.65
N LEU A 58 -11.13 55.17 -10.86
CA LEU A 58 -11.12 56.63 -11.10
C LEU A 58 -12.32 57.38 -10.47
N ALA A 59 -13.46 56.71 -10.34
CA ALA A 59 -14.68 57.28 -9.74
C ALA A 59 -14.66 57.36 -8.20
N SER A 60 -13.72 56.71 -7.51
CA SER A 60 -13.75 56.50 -6.06
C SER A 60 -12.56 57.08 -5.28
N ALA A 61 -11.97 58.20 -5.72
CA ALA A 61 -10.81 58.80 -5.03
C ALA A 61 -11.15 59.29 -3.60
N PRO A 62 -10.25 59.16 -2.60
CA PRO A 62 -10.50 59.64 -1.25
C PRO A 62 -10.33 61.16 -1.12
N ASN A 63 -11.20 61.82 -0.33
CA ASN A 63 -11.23 63.28 -0.12
C ASN A 63 -10.35 63.79 1.04
N ASP A 64 -9.51 62.96 1.66
CA ASP A 64 -8.87 63.29 2.96
C ASP A 64 -7.32 63.36 2.87
N PRO A 65 -6.67 64.47 3.28
CA PRO A 65 -5.23 64.68 3.14
C PRO A 65 -4.47 64.12 4.36
N GLY A 66 -4.00 62.87 4.26
CA GLY A 66 -3.17 62.23 5.29
C GLY A 66 -2.03 61.38 4.72
N LYS A 67 -0.88 61.32 5.42
CA LYS A 67 0.30 60.53 5.01
C LYS A 67 0.04 59.02 4.85
N GLU A 68 -1.02 58.50 5.46
CA GLU A 68 -1.42 57.09 5.33
C GLU A 68 -1.97 56.74 3.94
N ASN A 69 -2.41 57.74 3.15
CA ASN A 69 -2.99 57.52 1.82
C ASN A 69 -1.98 57.66 0.66
N ILE A 70 -0.70 57.97 0.92
CA ILE A 70 0.33 58.18 -0.12
C ILE A 70 0.44 56.99 -1.07
N GLU A 71 0.33 55.76 -0.55
CA GLU A 71 0.38 54.52 -1.35
C GLU A 71 -0.82 54.40 -2.30
N GLN A 72 -2.01 54.89 -1.91
CA GLN A 72 -3.16 54.98 -2.80
C GLN A 72 -2.89 56.01 -3.90
N TYR A 73 -2.34 57.19 -3.57
CA TYR A 73 -2.01 58.18 -4.59
C TYR A 73 -0.95 57.65 -5.59
N LYS A 74 0.04 56.88 -5.12
CA LYS A 74 1.03 56.19 -5.96
C LYS A 74 0.44 55.07 -6.82
N ALA A 75 -0.55 54.33 -6.32
CA ALA A 75 -1.26 53.31 -7.10
C ALA A 75 -2.05 53.92 -8.28
N TRP A 76 -2.69 55.07 -8.05
CA TRP A 76 -3.43 55.80 -9.08
C TRP A 76 -2.52 56.37 -10.17
N GLN A 77 -1.37 56.94 -9.79
CA GLN A 77 -0.32 57.37 -10.73
C GLN A 77 0.17 56.20 -11.59
N ARG A 78 0.39 55.02 -10.99
CA ARG A 78 0.83 53.82 -11.73
C ARG A 78 -0.25 53.30 -12.69
N CYS A 79 -1.53 53.39 -12.34
CA CYS A 79 -2.65 53.05 -13.24
C CYS A 79 -2.74 54.01 -14.43
N LEU A 80 -2.59 55.32 -14.20
CA LEU A 80 -2.58 56.35 -15.25
C LEU A 80 -1.36 56.20 -16.19
N ALA A 81 -0.18 55.91 -15.62
CA ALA A 81 1.03 55.66 -16.40
C ALA A 81 0.97 54.36 -17.21
N ALA A 82 0.25 53.34 -16.72
CA ALA A 82 -0.01 52.10 -17.45
C ALA A 82 -1.01 52.32 -18.59
N LEU A 83 -2.12 53.06 -18.35
CA LEU A 83 -3.07 53.49 -19.39
C LEU A 83 -2.40 54.27 -20.51
N GLY A 84 -1.44 55.15 -20.19
CA GLY A 84 -0.66 55.90 -21.18
C GLY A 84 0.21 55.02 -22.09
N LYS A 85 0.53 53.80 -21.67
CA LYS A 85 1.37 52.82 -22.38
C LYS A 85 0.57 51.75 -23.14
N VAL A 86 -0.77 51.75 -23.03
CA VAL A 86 -1.61 50.79 -23.75
C VAL A 86 -1.63 51.12 -25.24
N GLU A 87 -1.10 50.23 -26.07
CA GLU A 87 -1.25 50.26 -27.53
C GLU A 87 -2.59 49.64 -27.90
N ALA A 88 -3.47 50.42 -28.53
CA ALA A 88 -4.77 49.94 -28.99
C ALA A 88 -4.65 49.47 -30.44
N HIS A 89 -4.97 48.20 -30.70
CA HIS A 89 -5.19 47.69 -32.05
C HIS A 89 -6.68 47.74 -32.35
N PHE A 90 -7.06 48.44 -33.41
CA PHE A 90 -8.40 48.38 -33.97
C PHE A 90 -8.31 47.87 -35.40
N ASP A 91 -9.12 46.85 -35.68
CA ASP A 91 -9.37 46.34 -37.01
C ASP A 91 -10.57 47.12 -37.57
N ASP A 92 -10.42 47.76 -38.73
CA ASP A 92 -11.49 48.54 -39.37
C ASP A 92 -12.53 47.66 -40.09
N GLY A 93 -12.38 46.33 -39.97
CA GLY A 93 -13.26 45.36 -40.61
C GLY A 93 -12.92 45.09 -42.08
N ALA A 94 -11.86 45.70 -42.63
CA ALA A 94 -11.32 45.40 -43.96
C ALA A 94 -9.95 44.69 -43.91
N GLY A 95 -9.39 44.44 -42.72
CA GLY A 95 -8.23 43.55 -42.53
C GLY A 95 -6.85 44.20 -42.67
N ASN A 96 -6.73 45.52 -42.53
CA ASN A 96 -5.43 46.19 -42.38
C ASN A 96 -5.18 46.57 -40.92
N ALA A 97 -4.02 46.18 -40.40
CA ALA A 97 -3.57 46.53 -39.06
C ALA A 97 -2.86 47.89 -39.06
N LEU A 98 -3.41 48.89 -38.37
CA LEU A 98 -2.76 50.18 -38.13
C LEU A 98 -1.99 50.16 -36.81
N LEU A 99 -0.72 50.57 -36.86
CA LEU A 99 0.15 50.84 -35.72
C LEU A 99 0.15 52.35 -35.43
N PHE A 100 -0.06 52.75 -34.18
CA PHE A 100 -0.17 54.15 -33.80
C PHE A 100 1.18 54.76 -33.38
N TYR A 101 1.81 55.53 -34.28
CA TYR A 101 2.72 56.62 -33.90
C TYR A 101 2.04 57.96 -34.21
N ILE A 102 2.07 58.90 -33.25
CA ILE A 102 1.37 60.20 -33.32
C ILE A 102 1.85 61.06 -34.52
N ASP A 103 3.12 60.93 -34.91
CA ASP A 103 3.70 61.71 -36.01
C ASP A 103 3.27 61.19 -37.39
N ASP A 104 2.99 59.88 -37.52
CA ASP A 104 2.52 59.26 -38.77
C ASP A 104 1.03 59.53 -39.02
N LEU A 105 0.23 59.66 -37.95
CA LEU A 105 -1.20 59.95 -38.03
C LEU A 105 -1.46 61.40 -38.47
N LYS A 106 -0.63 62.35 -38.02
CA LYS A 106 -0.62 63.74 -38.52
C LYS A 106 -0.29 63.84 -40.01
N ALA A 107 0.54 62.94 -40.54
CA ALA A 107 0.90 62.88 -41.95
C ALA A 107 -0.20 62.24 -42.83
N ALA A 108 -1.01 61.33 -42.27
CA ALA A 108 -2.04 60.59 -43.00
C ALA A 108 -3.45 61.24 -42.98
N LEU A 109 -3.71 62.15 -42.03
CA LEU A 109 -5.00 62.82 -41.81
C LEU A 109 -5.65 63.51 -43.03
N PRO A 110 -4.91 64.06 -44.02
CA PRO A 110 -5.54 64.65 -45.21
C PRO A 110 -6.13 63.64 -46.22
N SER A 111 -5.93 62.33 -46.02
CA SER A 111 -6.23 61.29 -47.03
C SER A 111 -7.37 60.32 -46.69
N LEU A 112 -8.08 60.55 -45.58
CA LEU A 112 -9.16 59.68 -45.10
C LEU A 112 -10.54 60.27 -45.45
N ASP A 113 -11.23 59.67 -46.42
CA ASP A 113 -12.65 59.91 -46.72
C ASP A 113 -13.55 59.20 -45.69
N ALA A 114 -13.57 59.70 -44.46
CA ALA A 114 -14.51 59.28 -43.41
C ALA A 114 -15.40 60.46 -42.97
N THR A 115 -16.65 60.17 -42.63
CA THR A 115 -17.64 61.18 -42.22
C THR A 115 -17.16 61.96 -40.99
N ASP A 116 -17.22 63.29 -41.07
CA ASP A 116 -16.69 64.29 -40.09
C ASP A 116 -16.96 63.96 -38.60
N ASN A 117 -18.00 63.21 -38.28
CA ASN A 117 -18.46 62.95 -36.91
C ASN A 117 -17.66 61.86 -36.15
N ASP A 118 -16.96 60.97 -36.85
CA ASP A 118 -16.11 59.95 -36.20
C ASP A 118 -14.63 60.36 -36.20
N LEU A 119 -14.21 61.17 -37.17
CA LEU A 119 -12.91 61.87 -37.18
C LEU A 119 -12.81 62.92 -36.07
N THR A 120 -13.90 63.63 -35.76
CA THR A 120 -13.97 64.55 -34.59
C THR A 120 -13.82 63.80 -33.27
N LYS A 121 -14.53 62.67 -33.08
CA LYS A 121 -14.38 61.84 -31.87
C LYS A 121 -12.98 61.24 -31.70
N LEU A 122 -12.32 60.86 -32.80
CA LEU A 122 -10.95 60.34 -32.78
C LEU A 122 -9.91 61.45 -32.52
N THR A 123 -10.12 62.65 -33.05
CA THR A 123 -9.26 63.81 -32.76
C THR A 123 -9.46 64.31 -31.31
N ASP A 124 -10.67 64.22 -30.76
CA ASP A 124 -10.95 64.52 -29.35
C ASP A 124 -10.26 63.53 -28.40
N PHE A 125 -10.24 62.23 -28.74
CA PHE A 125 -9.52 61.21 -27.96
C PHE A 125 -7.99 61.37 -28.01
N VAL A 126 -7.43 61.79 -29.16
CA VAL A 126 -6.00 62.12 -29.28
C VAL A 126 -5.66 63.40 -28.49
N GLY A 127 -6.60 64.35 -28.41
CA GLY A 127 -6.52 65.52 -27.52
C GLY A 127 -6.52 65.15 -26.03
N ASP A 128 -7.11 64.02 -25.66
CA ASP A 128 -7.22 63.55 -24.27
C ASP A 128 -5.93 62.94 -23.70
N LYS A 129 -5.03 62.35 -24.51
CA LYS A 129 -3.72 61.88 -24.01
C LYS A 129 -2.85 63.01 -23.45
N THR A 130 -2.98 64.22 -23.98
CA THR A 130 -2.35 65.43 -23.42
C THR A 130 -3.00 65.91 -22.12
N LYS A 131 -4.29 65.61 -21.89
CA LYS A 131 -5.03 65.96 -20.67
C LYS A 131 -4.77 64.93 -19.54
N VAL A 132 -4.65 63.64 -19.88
CA VAL A 132 -4.22 62.56 -18.97
C VAL A 132 -2.80 62.80 -18.43
N LYS A 133 -1.88 63.27 -19.28
CA LYS A 133 -0.53 63.68 -18.82
C LYS A 133 -0.55 64.90 -17.89
N LYS A 134 -1.50 65.83 -18.05
CA LYS A 134 -1.67 66.97 -17.13
C LYS A 134 -2.14 66.50 -15.75
N LEU A 135 -3.07 65.54 -15.70
CA LEU A 135 -3.51 64.91 -14.46
C LEU A 135 -2.39 64.10 -13.79
N GLU A 136 -1.62 63.34 -14.57
CA GLU A 136 -0.42 62.63 -14.08
C GLU A 136 0.61 63.61 -13.48
N THR A 137 0.82 64.76 -14.13
CA THR A 137 1.74 65.80 -13.63
C THR A 137 1.23 66.43 -12.33
N ALA A 138 -0.07 66.71 -12.22
CA ALA A 138 -0.71 67.25 -11.01
C ALA A 138 -0.64 66.28 -9.82
N TYR A 139 -0.86 64.98 -10.09
CA TYR A 139 -0.72 63.93 -9.06
C TYR A 139 0.72 63.77 -8.58
N ASN A 140 1.71 63.93 -9.46
CA ASN A 140 3.12 63.91 -9.10
C ASN A 140 3.50 65.11 -8.22
N THR A 141 2.85 66.26 -8.40
CA THR A 141 3.07 67.46 -7.57
C THR A 141 2.53 67.25 -6.16
N VAL A 142 1.36 66.60 -6.02
CA VAL A 142 0.79 66.21 -4.73
C VAL A 142 1.66 65.20 -3.98
N ILE A 143 2.18 64.18 -4.67
CA ILE A 143 3.06 63.18 -4.05
C ILE A 143 4.34 63.84 -3.53
N ALA A 144 4.93 64.77 -4.30
CA ALA A 144 6.11 65.53 -3.87
C ALA A 144 5.81 66.42 -2.65
N ALA A 145 4.71 67.18 -2.66
CA ALA A 145 4.32 68.05 -1.54
C ALA A 145 4.04 67.28 -0.24
N ILE A 146 3.45 66.07 -0.34
CA ILE A 146 3.20 65.21 0.82
C ILE A 146 4.51 64.60 1.38
N GLU A 147 5.48 64.29 0.53
CA GLU A 147 6.79 63.77 0.93
C GLU A 147 7.66 64.86 1.62
N GLU A 148 7.54 66.13 1.20
CA GLU A 148 8.24 67.28 1.79
C GLU A 148 7.56 67.82 3.06
N GLY A 149 6.25 67.62 3.22
CA GLY A 149 5.52 67.84 4.48
C GLY A 149 4.96 69.25 4.70
N GLU A 150 4.77 70.04 3.63
CA GLU A 150 4.20 71.39 3.69
C GLU A 150 2.68 71.38 3.54
N SER A 151 1.95 71.80 4.59
CA SER A 151 0.48 71.67 4.65
C SER A 151 -0.30 72.63 3.75
N GLU A 152 0.26 73.79 3.41
CA GLU A 152 -0.42 74.80 2.56
C GLU A 152 -0.43 74.36 1.08
N GLU A 153 0.70 73.89 0.54
CA GLU A 153 0.82 73.45 -0.86
C GLU A 153 0.03 72.18 -1.17
N ILE A 154 -0.14 71.28 -0.20
CA ILE A 154 -0.99 70.08 -0.34
C ILE A 154 -2.45 70.47 -0.55
N THR A 155 -2.92 71.52 0.14
CA THR A 155 -4.32 71.95 0.08
C THR A 155 -4.63 72.65 -1.25
N GLU A 156 -3.74 73.52 -1.73
CA GLU A 156 -3.88 74.18 -3.04
C GLU A 156 -3.80 73.18 -4.22
N ALA A 157 -2.93 72.17 -4.13
CA ALA A 157 -2.79 71.16 -5.19
C ALA A 157 -4.01 70.22 -5.29
N ILE A 158 -4.67 69.92 -4.16
CA ILE A 158 -5.92 69.15 -4.13
C ILE A 158 -7.09 69.96 -4.71
N GLU A 159 -7.21 71.24 -4.36
CA GLU A 159 -8.23 72.13 -4.94
C GLU A 159 -8.08 72.27 -6.47
N ALA A 160 -6.85 72.29 -6.99
CA ALA A 160 -6.58 72.29 -8.43
C ALA A 160 -7.04 70.99 -9.13
N ILE A 161 -6.91 69.83 -8.47
CA ILE A 161 -7.37 68.54 -8.98
C ILE A 161 -8.90 68.45 -8.95
N GLU A 162 -9.54 68.95 -7.89
CA GLU A 162 -11.00 69.00 -7.80
C GLU A 162 -11.62 69.95 -8.85
N ALA A 163 -10.98 71.09 -9.10
CA ALA A 163 -11.39 72.01 -10.17
C ALA A 163 -11.27 71.37 -11.58
N LEU A 164 -10.25 70.54 -11.81
CA LEU A 164 -10.09 69.77 -13.05
C LEU A 164 -11.16 68.67 -13.20
N LYS A 165 -11.50 67.98 -12.11
CA LYS A 165 -12.57 66.96 -12.07
C LYS A 165 -13.97 67.56 -12.28
N ALA A 166 -14.20 68.78 -11.81
CA ALA A 166 -15.46 69.50 -11.95
C ALA A 166 -15.64 70.18 -13.32
N SER A 167 -14.64 70.11 -14.20
CA SER A 167 -14.74 70.67 -15.55
C SER A 167 -15.78 69.89 -16.39
N PRO A 168 -16.66 70.56 -17.17
CA PRO A 168 -17.71 69.89 -17.97
C PRO A 168 -17.13 68.85 -18.94
N GLU A 169 -15.92 69.11 -19.44
CA GLU A 169 -15.19 68.29 -20.41
C GLU A 169 -14.70 66.95 -19.82
N TYR A 170 -14.41 66.88 -18.50
CA TYR A 170 -13.96 65.66 -17.83
C TYR A 170 -15.15 64.75 -17.46
N LEU A 171 -16.30 65.34 -17.15
CA LEU A 171 -17.53 64.60 -16.91
C LEU A 171 -18.11 64.00 -18.21
N GLU A 172 -17.91 64.67 -19.35
CA GLU A 172 -18.31 64.15 -20.67
C GLU A 172 -17.49 62.92 -21.09
N SER A 173 -16.17 62.92 -20.87
CA SER A 173 -15.29 61.78 -21.20
C SER A 173 -15.54 60.55 -20.31
N ILE A 174 -15.83 60.74 -19.03
CA ILE A 174 -16.29 59.66 -18.14
C ILE A 174 -17.70 59.19 -18.54
N GLY A 175 -18.58 60.10 -18.95
CA GLY A 175 -19.93 59.77 -19.44
C GLY A 175 -19.94 58.89 -20.70
N ILE A 176 -18.97 59.07 -21.60
CA ILE A 176 -18.78 58.23 -22.79
C ILE A 176 -18.30 56.82 -22.39
N LEU A 177 -17.36 56.70 -21.44
CA LEU A 177 -16.92 55.40 -20.92
C LEU A 177 -18.04 54.66 -20.18
N ALA A 178 -18.79 55.37 -19.33
CA ALA A 178 -19.90 54.82 -18.55
C ALA A 178 -21.10 54.36 -19.40
N THR A 179 -21.33 54.98 -20.56
CA THR A 179 -22.37 54.55 -21.50
C THR A 179 -22.00 53.29 -22.29
N TRP A 180 -20.71 52.96 -22.41
CA TRP A 180 -20.23 51.76 -23.09
C TRP A 180 -20.09 50.55 -22.13
N THR A 181 -19.98 50.77 -20.82
CA THR A 181 -19.84 49.72 -19.79
C THR A 181 -20.94 48.64 -19.82
N PRO A 182 -22.24 48.96 -19.98
CA PRO A 182 -23.28 47.94 -20.05
C PRO A 182 -23.19 47.07 -21.31
N ALA A 183 -22.72 47.63 -22.43
CA ALA A 183 -22.50 46.89 -23.67
C ALA A 183 -21.29 45.94 -23.57
N PHE A 184 -20.22 46.36 -22.89
CA PHE A 184 -19.05 45.51 -22.61
C PHE A 184 -19.37 44.38 -21.63
N VAL A 185 -20.19 44.64 -20.60
CA VAL A 185 -20.63 43.60 -19.65
C VAL A 185 -21.54 42.56 -20.31
N ALA A 186 -22.42 42.97 -21.23
CA ALA A 186 -23.34 42.06 -21.93
C ALA A 186 -22.64 41.06 -22.87
N ASP A 187 -21.44 41.35 -23.36
CA ASP A 187 -20.66 40.45 -24.22
C ASP A 187 -19.78 39.45 -23.43
N LYS A 188 -19.73 39.57 -22.09
CA LYS A 188 -18.97 38.69 -21.18
C LYS A 188 -19.50 37.25 -21.16
N ASP A 189 -20.82 37.07 -21.35
CA ASP A 189 -21.53 35.80 -21.08
C ASP A 189 -21.96 35.02 -22.34
N LYS A 190 -21.48 35.37 -23.54
CA LYS A 190 -21.72 34.55 -24.74
C LYS A 190 -20.84 33.28 -24.71
N PRO A 191 -21.41 32.07 -24.89
CA PRO A 191 -20.63 30.84 -24.82
C PRO A 191 -19.72 30.73 -26.05
N MET A 192 -18.42 30.60 -25.82
CA MET A 192 -17.42 30.45 -26.88
C MET A 192 -16.37 29.40 -26.48
N PHE A 193 -16.50 28.21 -27.10
CA PHE A 193 -15.54 27.10 -27.27
C PHE A 193 -15.36 25.99 -26.21
N GLU A 194 -15.46 24.75 -26.70
CA GLU A 194 -14.65 23.59 -26.25
C GLU A 194 -13.16 23.89 -26.48
N LEU A 195 -12.35 23.59 -25.46
CA LEU A 195 -10.91 23.87 -25.42
C LEU A 195 -10.10 22.58 -25.64
N SER A 196 -9.15 22.60 -26.58
CA SER A 196 -7.99 21.70 -26.60
C SER A 196 -6.78 22.44 -26.05
N ILE A 197 -6.54 22.34 -24.74
CA ILE A 197 -5.36 22.92 -24.07
C ILE A 197 -4.20 21.93 -24.20
N LYS A 198 -2.97 22.40 -24.47
CA LYS A 198 -1.76 21.57 -24.41
C LYS A 198 -1.47 21.22 -22.94
N GLU A 199 -1.29 19.93 -22.63
CA GLU A 199 -1.07 19.36 -21.28
C GLU A 199 -0.11 20.20 -20.40
N THR A 200 0.95 20.77 -20.97
CA THR A 200 1.96 21.53 -20.24
C THR A 200 1.47 22.82 -19.55
N GLU A 201 0.43 23.48 -20.08
CA GLU A 201 -0.13 24.69 -19.44
C GLU A 201 -1.12 24.35 -18.33
N VAL A 202 -1.83 23.23 -18.49
CA VAL A 202 -2.69 22.65 -17.45
C VAL A 202 -1.82 22.21 -16.27
N ASP A 203 -0.70 21.55 -16.52
CA ASP A 203 0.26 21.13 -15.49
C ASP A 203 0.85 22.30 -14.70
N ARG A 204 1.15 23.42 -15.38
CA ARG A 204 1.73 24.61 -14.74
C ARG A 204 0.69 25.35 -13.87
N LEU A 205 -0.55 25.43 -14.33
CA LEU A 205 -1.67 25.99 -13.57
C LEU A 205 -2.00 25.09 -12.36
N LEU A 206 -2.03 23.77 -12.57
CA LEU A 206 -2.25 22.78 -11.50
C LEU A 206 -1.12 22.81 -10.46
N MET A 207 0.15 22.96 -10.86
CA MET A 207 1.28 23.11 -9.92
C MET A 207 1.18 24.38 -9.07
N GLN A 208 0.78 25.50 -9.67
CA GLN A 208 0.61 26.77 -8.95
C GLN A 208 -0.58 26.71 -7.99
N ILE A 209 -1.67 26.07 -8.41
CA ILE A 209 -2.86 25.82 -7.59
C ILE A 209 -2.54 24.86 -6.42
N ALA A 210 -1.79 23.78 -6.67
CA ALA A 210 -1.34 22.85 -5.64
C ALA A 210 -0.44 23.54 -4.60
N ALA A 211 0.48 24.41 -5.05
CA ALA A 211 1.31 25.23 -4.18
C ALA A 211 0.49 26.21 -3.33
N LEU A 212 -0.59 26.78 -3.87
CA LEU A 212 -1.52 27.68 -3.16
C LEU A 212 -2.40 26.93 -2.14
N SER A 213 -2.81 25.69 -2.45
CA SER A 213 -3.58 24.83 -1.53
C SER A 213 -2.73 24.42 -0.31
N HIS A 214 -1.48 24.00 -0.54
CA HIS A 214 -0.58 23.52 0.52
C HIS A 214 -0.05 24.62 1.46
N THR A 215 -0.06 25.88 1.03
CA THR A 215 0.47 27.03 1.79
C THR A 215 -0.57 27.72 2.67
N GLY A 216 -1.84 27.31 2.63
CA GLY A 216 -2.90 27.89 3.48
C GLY A 216 -3.26 29.34 3.14
N CYS A 217 -2.88 29.83 1.96
CA CYS A 217 -3.04 31.23 1.53
C CYS A 217 -4.45 31.60 1.04
N LEU A 218 -5.37 30.64 0.96
CA LEU A 218 -6.73 30.86 0.48
C LEU A 218 -7.70 31.10 1.65
N PRO A 219 -8.65 32.05 1.55
CA PRO A 219 -9.56 32.43 2.63
C PRO A 219 -10.31 31.22 3.21
N GLN A 220 -10.53 31.23 4.53
CA GLN A 220 -11.19 30.14 5.28
C GLN A 220 -12.69 30.38 5.52
N SER A 221 -13.21 31.59 5.25
CA SER A 221 -14.64 31.89 5.35
C SER A 221 -15.11 32.85 4.26
N GLU A 222 -16.41 32.81 3.97
CA GLU A 222 -17.14 33.69 3.03
C GLU A 222 -17.23 35.17 3.46
N ALA A 223 -16.63 35.57 4.58
CA ALA A 223 -16.98 36.85 5.19
C ALA A 223 -16.31 38.07 4.52
N ALA A 224 -17.10 38.68 3.65
CA ALA A 224 -17.36 40.12 3.47
C ALA A 224 -16.22 41.03 2.96
N ASP A 225 -16.55 41.63 1.80
CA ASP A 225 -16.01 42.82 1.14
C ASP A 225 -14.83 42.66 0.16
N ALA A 226 -15.09 43.14 -1.07
CA ALA A 226 -14.22 43.38 -2.23
C ALA A 226 -13.97 42.23 -3.25
N SER A 227 -14.78 42.24 -4.32
CA SER A 227 -14.46 41.93 -5.72
C SER A 227 -13.32 40.93 -6.05
N GLY A 228 -13.42 39.68 -5.58
CA GLY A 228 -12.54 38.59 -6.03
C GLY A 228 -12.29 37.47 -5.01
N ALA A 229 -12.51 37.74 -3.72
CA ALA A 229 -12.37 36.73 -2.66
C ALA A 229 -13.39 35.59 -2.79
N GLU A 230 -14.62 35.89 -3.23
CA GLU A 230 -15.69 34.92 -3.48
C GLU A 230 -15.33 33.95 -4.61
N LEU A 231 -14.83 34.49 -5.74
CA LEU A 231 -14.35 33.67 -6.87
C LEU A 231 -13.13 32.82 -6.50
N LEU A 232 -12.21 33.33 -5.67
CA LEU A 232 -11.06 32.56 -5.19
C LEU A 232 -11.47 31.47 -4.19
N PHE A 233 -12.49 31.72 -3.37
CA PHE A 233 -13.06 30.72 -2.48
C PHE A 233 -13.80 29.63 -3.26
N GLU A 234 -14.63 30.01 -4.25
CA GLU A 234 -15.33 29.09 -5.14
C GLU A 234 -14.34 28.27 -6.00
N LEU A 235 -13.25 28.89 -6.46
CA LEU A 235 -12.18 28.19 -7.18
C LEU A 235 -11.47 27.19 -6.26
N LYS A 236 -11.12 27.59 -5.02
CA LYS A 236 -10.55 26.69 -4.00
C LYS A 236 -11.47 25.51 -3.74
N GLU A 237 -12.75 25.75 -3.56
CA GLU A 237 -13.74 24.71 -3.28
C GLU A 237 -13.86 23.76 -4.48
N ASN A 238 -13.96 24.28 -5.71
CA ASN A 238 -13.99 23.46 -6.92
C ASN A 238 -12.71 22.65 -7.13
N ILE A 239 -11.54 23.24 -6.87
CA ILE A 239 -10.26 22.54 -6.93
C ILE A 239 -10.21 21.44 -5.87
N THR A 240 -10.62 21.74 -4.63
CA THR A 240 -10.63 20.79 -3.54
C THR A 240 -11.58 19.64 -3.86
N ASN A 241 -12.80 19.94 -4.32
CA ASN A 241 -13.79 18.96 -4.74
C ASN A 241 -13.30 18.09 -5.89
N ASN A 242 -12.67 18.68 -6.91
CA ASN A 242 -12.10 17.93 -8.03
C ASN A 242 -10.91 17.08 -7.60
N THR A 243 -10.03 17.60 -6.74
CA THR A 243 -8.88 16.85 -6.20
C THR A 243 -9.38 15.68 -5.36
N THR A 244 -10.35 15.91 -4.48
CA THR A 244 -11.00 14.85 -3.69
C THR A 244 -11.73 13.86 -4.57
N ALA A 245 -12.38 14.29 -5.66
CA ALA A 245 -13.00 13.37 -6.62
C ALA A 245 -11.98 12.48 -7.34
N ILE A 246 -10.83 13.06 -7.73
CA ILE A 246 -9.71 12.31 -8.31
C ILE A 246 -9.12 11.35 -7.28
N ASP A 247 -8.87 11.80 -6.05
CA ASP A 247 -8.36 10.96 -4.96
C ASP A 247 -9.31 9.80 -4.68
N ASN A 248 -10.62 10.04 -4.62
CA ASN A 248 -11.63 9.00 -4.43
C ASN A 248 -11.64 8.01 -5.60
N ALA A 249 -11.51 8.49 -6.84
CA ALA A 249 -11.44 7.61 -8.01
C ALA A 249 -10.17 6.74 -7.98
N ILE A 250 -9.02 7.31 -7.62
CA ILE A 250 -7.76 6.58 -7.46
C ILE A 250 -7.87 5.56 -6.33
N GLN A 251 -8.42 5.94 -5.17
CA GLN A 251 -8.63 5.06 -4.03
C GLN A 251 -9.51 3.85 -4.42
N GLN A 252 -10.61 4.09 -5.15
CA GLN A 252 -11.50 3.02 -5.59
C GLN A 252 -10.83 2.07 -6.59
N GLU A 253 -10.05 2.58 -7.54
CA GLU A 253 -9.30 1.73 -8.47
C GLU A 253 -8.18 0.95 -7.78
N LEU A 254 -7.54 1.55 -6.76
CA LEU A 254 -6.57 0.85 -5.92
C LEU A 254 -7.22 -0.26 -5.10
N ASP A 255 -8.38 -0.01 -4.48
CA ASP A 255 -9.15 -1.03 -3.76
C ASP A 255 -9.48 -2.21 -4.70
N ASN A 256 -9.98 -1.93 -5.90
CA ASN A 256 -10.28 -2.96 -6.90
C ASN A 256 -9.04 -3.78 -7.27
N ALA A 257 -7.89 -3.13 -7.47
CA ALA A 257 -6.65 -3.82 -7.82
C ALA A 257 -6.08 -4.65 -6.66
N LEU A 258 -6.15 -4.13 -5.42
CA LEU A 258 -5.66 -4.81 -4.23
C LEU A 258 -6.57 -5.96 -3.80
N HIS A 259 -7.89 -5.85 -4.02
CA HIS A 259 -8.86 -6.88 -3.64
C HIS A 259 -9.08 -7.93 -4.73
N GLU A 260 -8.41 -7.82 -5.87
CA GLU A 260 -8.45 -8.84 -6.91
C GLU A 260 -7.85 -10.17 -6.38
N PRO A 261 -8.59 -11.30 -6.42
CA PRO A 261 -8.17 -12.54 -5.76
C PRO A 261 -6.80 -13.07 -6.23
N ALA A 262 -6.46 -12.87 -7.50
CA ALA A 262 -5.17 -13.28 -8.04
C ALA A 262 -4.01 -12.46 -7.46
N PHE A 263 -4.22 -11.15 -7.27
CA PHE A 263 -3.24 -10.26 -6.67
C PHE A 263 -3.10 -10.54 -5.17
N GLN A 264 -4.21 -10.68 -4.44
CA GLN A 264 -4.19 -11.00 -3.01
C GLN A 264 -3.47 -12.32 -2.72
N HIS A 265 -3.70 -13.36 -3.52
CA HIS A 265 -3.01 -14.63 -3.34
C HIS A 265 -1.49 -14.49 -3.55
N LEU A 266 -1.07 -13.71 -4.55
CA LEU A 266 0.34 -13.40 -4.79
C LEU A 266 0.92 -12.60 -3.63
N GLU A 267 0.26 -11.51 -3.22
CA GLU A 267 0.65 -10.64 -2.11
C GLU A 267 0.80 -11.46 -0.83
N ALA A 268 -0.21 -12.24 -0.45
CA ALA A 268 -0.21 -13.03 0.77
C ALA A 268 0.97 -14.00 0.84
N ASN A 269 1.29 -14.69 -0.26
CA ASN A 269 2.38 -15.65 -0.31
C ASN A 269 3.76 -14.97 -0.22
N TRP A 270 3.98 -13.89 -0.97
CA TRP A 270 5.25 -13.17 -0.95
C TRP A 270 5.48 -12.43 0.37
N ARG A 271 4.44 -11.82 0.94
CA ARG A 271 4.51 -11.19 2.28
C ARG A 271 4.76 -12.22 3.38
N ALA A 272 4.15 -13.40 3.30
CA ALA A 272 4.41 -14.47 4.26
C ALA A 272 5.86 -14.98 4.16
N LEU A 273 6.40 -15.07 2.94
CA LEU A 273 7.79 -15.44 2.71
C LEU A 273 8.75 -14.35 3.23
N GLU A 274 8.48 -13.07 2.92
CA GLU A 274 9.21 -11.93 3.45
C GLU A 274 9.26 -12.00 4.99
N TYR A 275 8.11 -12.23 5.63
CA TYR A 275 8.02 -12.43 7.07
C TYR A 275 8.89 -13.59 7.57
N LEU A 276 8.91 -14.75 6.90
CA LEU A 276 9.77 -15.85 7.30
C LEU A 276 11.26 -15.49 7.20
N ILE A 277 11.66 -14.86 6.09
CA ILE A 277 13.05 -14.47 5.84
C ILE A 277 13.53 -13.45 6.87
N GLU A 278 12.73 -12.43 7.18
CA GLU A 278 13.07 -11.42 8.18
C GLU A 278 13.21 -11.98 9.60
N GLN A 279 12.48 -13.05 9.91
CA GLN A 279 12.55 -13.73 11.21
C GLN A 279 13.64 -14.79 11.29
N THR A 280 14.34 -15.10 10.20
CA THR A 280 15.35 -16.18 10.14
C THR A 280 16.77 -15.63 10.31
N ASP A 281 17.52 -16.19 11.25
CA ASP A 281 18.96 -15.96 11.41
C ASP A 281 19.77 -16.93 10.54
N PHE A 282 20.08 -16.50 9.32
CA PHE A 282 20.89 -17.27 8.36
C PHE A 282 22.34 -17.55 8.82
N SER A 283 22.82 -16.94 9.91
CA SER A 283 24.15 -17.26 10.45
C SER A 283 24.24 -18.65 11.08
N LYS A 284 23.10 -19.28 11.38
CA LYS A 284 23.00 -20.58 12.06
C LYS A 284 22.84 -21.78 11.11
N ASP A 285 23.47 -21.73 9.94
CA ASP A 285 23.43 -22.77 8.90
C ASP A 285 22.02 -23.18 8.44
N ILE A 286 21.12 -22.19 8.33
CA ILE A 286 19.76 -22.37 7.83
C ILE A 286 19.72 -21.94 6.37
N LYS A 287 19.08 -22.77 5.54
CA LYS A 287 18.83 -22.48 4.13
C LYS A 287 17.36 -22.62 3.81
N ILE A 288 16.85 -21.67 3.04
CA ILE A 288 15.47 -21.66 2.54
C ILE A 288 15.57 -21.67 1.02
N ASP A 289 15.20 -22.81 0.42
CA ASP A 289 15.14 -22.95 -1.03
C ASP A 289 13.71 -22.75 -1.52
N LEU A 290 13.57 -22.01 -2.61
CA LEU A 290 12.28 -21.69 -3.21
C LEU A 290 12.07 -22.49 -4.48
N LEU A 291 10.89 -23.11 -4.56
CA LEU A 291 10.43 -23.85 -5.73
C LEU A 291 9.07 -23.27 -6.14
N ASP A 292 9.06 -22.45 -7.19
CA ASP A 292 7.83 -21.93 -7.77
C ASP A 292 7.18 -22.99 -8.65
N VAL A 293 6.11 -23.60 -8.13
CA VAL A 293 5.32 -24.59 -8.85
C VAL A 293 3.86 -24.45 -8.42
N THR A 294 2.95 -24.52 -9.40
CA THR A 294 1.52 -24.52 -9.13
C THR A 294 1.04 -25.90 -8.65
N LYS A 295 -0.07 -25.93 -7.89
CA LYS A 295 -0.70 -27.19 -7.45
C LYS A 295 -1.02 -28.13 -8.63
N LYS A 296 -1.40 -27.55 -9.78
CA LYS A 296 -1.73 -28.27 -11.01
C LYS A 296 -0.51 -28.91 -11.68
N GLU A 297 0.61 -28.20 -11.76
CA GLU A 297 1.84 -28.75 -12.35
C GLU A 297 2.39 -29.94 -11.55
N LEU A 298 2.36 -29.86 -10.21
CA LEU A 298 2.72 -31.01 -9.36
C LEU A 298 1.77 -32.18 -9.57
N GLU A 299 0.48 -31.91 -9.76
CA GLU A 299 -0.49 -32.95 -10.03
C GLU A 299 -0.25 -33.64 -11.37
N ASP A 300 0.05 -32.88 -12.41
CA ASP A 300 0.35 -33.41 -13.74
C ASP A 300 1.62 -34.28 -13.68
N ASP A 301 2.68 -33.83 -12.97
CA ASP A 301 3.90 -34.63 -12.73
C ASP A 301 3.60 -35.93 -11.95
N PHE A 302 2.73 -35.89 -10.94
CA PHE A 302 2.31 -37.08 -10.19
C PHE A 302 1.43 -38.02 -11.02
N ALA A 303 0.59 -37.48 -11.89
CA ALA A 303 -0.29 -38.26 -12.75
C ALA A 303 0.50 -39.03 -13.81
N GLU A 304 1.48 -38.38 -14.45
CA GLU A 304 2.38 -39.00 -15.44
C GLU A 304 3.27 -40.07 -14.82
N ASN A 305 3.77 -39.83 -13.60
CA ASN A 305 4.71 -40.71 -12.91
C ASN A 305 4.04 -41.66 -11.90
N ARG A 306 2.71 -41.91 -12.02
CA ARG A 306 1.96 -42.74 -11.06
C ARG A 306 2.49 -44.17 -10.90
N ARG A 307 3.09 -44.74 -11.97
CA ARG A 307 3.66 -46.10 -11.93
C ARG A 307 4.97 -46.17 -11.16
N ASP A 308 5.77 -45.12 -11.26
CA ASP A 308 7.09 -45.03 -10.64
C ASP A 308 7.34 -43.60 -10.16
N ILE A 309 7.12 -43.39 -8.87
CA ILE A 309 7.28 -42.09 -8.20
C ILE A 309 8.73 -41.62 -8.27
N ALA A 310 9.71 -42.52 -8.42
CA ALA A 310 11.12 -42.15 -8.51
C ALA A 310 11.43 -41.30 -9.76
N ASN A 311 10.57 -41.37 -10.79
CA ASN A 311 10.72 -40.56 -11.99
C ASN A 311 10.13 -39.15 -11.87
N SER A 312 9.30 -38.88 -10.86
CA SER A 312 8.73 -37.55 -10.58
C SER A 312 9.84 -36.50 -10.48
N SER A 313 9.56 -35.34 -11.07
CA SER A 313 10.48 -34.20 -11.05
C SER A 313 10.72 -33.71 -9.63
N LEU A 314 9.67 -33.70 -8.80
CA LEU A 314 9.78 -33.33 -7.38
C LEU A 314 10.61 -34.36 -6.60
N PHE A 315 10.38 -35.65 -6.83
CA PHE A 315 11.16 -36.71 -6.18
C PHE A 315 12.64 -36.60 -6.52
N LYS A 316 12.99 -36.33 -7.78
CA LYS A 316 14.39 -36.15 -8.19
C LYS A 316 15.06 -34.96 -7.49
N LYS A 317 14.35 -33.85 -7.31
CA LYS A 317 14.88 -32.66 -6.61
C LYS A 317 15.12 -32.92 -5.13
N LEU A 318 14.16 -33.52 -4.44
CA LEU A 318 14.24 -33.73 -2.99
C LEU A 318 15.11 -34.94 -2.62
N TYR A 319 14.87 -36.07 -3.28
CA TYR A 319 15.52 -37.34 -2.97
C TYR A 319 16.83 -37.49 -3.74
N THR A 320 16.79 -37.48 -5.07
CA THR A 320 17.99 -37.86 -5.88
C THR A 320 19.10 -36.80 -5.85
N GLN A 321 18.76 -35.52 -5.95
CA GLN A 321 19.74 -34.43 -6.04
C GLN A 321 20.33 -34.04 -4.68
N GLU A 322 19.60 -34.26 -3.58
CA GLU A 322 20.03 -33.88 -2.24
C GLU A 322 20.21 -35.10 -1.32
N TYR A 323 19.12 -35.74 -0.87
CA TYR A 323 19.19 -36.81 0.14
C TYR A 323 20.06 -38.02 -0.28
N ASP A 324 19.90 -38.47 -1.53
CA ASP A 324 20.63 -39.62 -2.08
C ASP A 324 21.94 -39.25 -2.78
N GLN A 325 22.22 -37.95 -2.94
CA GLN A 325 23.44 -37.44 -3.55
C GLN A 325 24.59 -37.39 -2.55
N TYR A 326 25.78 -37.81 -2.99
CA TYR A 326 26.99 -37.66 -2.17
C TYR A 326 27.36 -36.17 -2.05
N GLY A 327 27.43 -35.67 -0.81
CA GLY A 327 27.64 -34.26 -0.51
C GLY A 327 26.40 -33.37 -0.61
N GLY A 328 25.22 -33.95 -0.85
CA GLY A 328 23.95 -33.21 -0.88
C GLY A 328 23.48 -32.75 0.50
N GLN A 329 22.51 -31.83 0.51
CA GLN A 329 21.96 -31.20 1.70
C GLN A 329 20.47 -31.56 1.86
N PRO A 330 20.14 -32.57 2.67
CA PRO A 330 18.77 -33.08 2.74
C PRO A 330 17.81 -32.08 3.38
N TYR A 331 16.61 -31.95 2.78
CA TYR A 331 15.56 -31.07 3.25
C TYR A 331 14.81 -31.64 4.45
N SER A 332 14.73 -30.87 5.54
CA SER A 332 14.00 -31.28 6.75
C SER A 332 12.48 -31.18 6.61
N ALA A 333 11.99 -30.10 6.02
CA ALA A 333 10.57 -29.83 5.86
C ALA A 333 10.29 -29.12 4.53
N MET A 334 9.14 -29.43 3.93
CA MET A 334 8.53 -28.74 2.80
C MET A 334 7.32 -27.96 3.29
N ILE A 335 7.24 -26.69 2.89
CA ILE A 335 6.11 -25.82 3.21
C ILE A 335 5.32 -25.59 1.92
N GLY A 336 4.14 -26.20 1.82
CA GLY A 336 3.23 -25.99 0.71
C GLY A 336 2.31 -24.82 0.98
N LEU A 337 2.44 -23.74 0.21
CA LEU A 337 1.51 -22.60 0.24
C LEU A 337 0.25 -22.88 -0.60
N TYR A 338 -0.32 -24.06 -0.38
CA TYR A 338 -1.55 -24.51 -1.00
C TYR A 338 -2.64 -24.64 0.04
N GLU A 339 -3.88 -24.62 -0.43
CA GLU A 339 -5.03 -24.99 0.37
C GLU A 339 -5.62 -26.28 -0.20
N PHE A 340 -5.84 -27.26 0.67
CA PHE A 340 -6.40 -28.55 0.30
C PHE A 340 -7.88 -28.65 0.67
N GLU A 341 -8.62 -29.31 -0.21
CA GLU A 341 -10.04 -29.59 -0.08
C GLU A 341 -10.26 -31.09 0.14
N ASN A 342 -11.44 -31.47 0.64
CA ASN A 342 -11.83 -32.88 0.74
C ASN A 342 -12.34 -33.41 -0.62
N SER A 343 -11.49 -33.34 -1.63
CA SER A 343 -11.73 -33.83 -2.99
C SER A 343 -10.89 -35.08 -3.27
N GLU A 344 -11.39 -35.99 -4.10
CA GLU A 344 -10.62 -37.18 -4.50
C GLU A 344 -9.32 -36.83 -5.20
N ARG A 345 -9.33 -35.72 -5.94
CA ARG A 345 -8.17 -35.17 -6.64
C ARG A 345 -7.06 -34.82 -5.65
N ASP A 346 -7.42 -34.03 -4.64
CA ASP A 346 -6.52 -33.59 -3.57
C ASP A 346 -6.03 -34.74 -2.69
N ILE A 347 -6.89 -35.70 -2.35
CA ILE A 347 -6.49 -36.88 -1.57
C ILE A 347 -5.46 -37.72 -2.33
N ASN A 348 -5.64 -37.91 -3.65
CA ASN A 348 -4.67 -38.63 -4.46
C ASN A 348 -3.34 -37.88 -4.61
N TRP A 349 -3.40 -36.55 -4.73
CA TRP A 349 -2.23 -35.68 -4.71
C TRP A 349 -1.46 -35.84 -3.39
N LEU A 350 -2.16 -35.73 -2.27
CA LEU A 350 -1.59 -35.85 -0.93
C LEU A 350 -1.03 -37.24 -0.65
N ARG A 351 -1.67 -38.30 -1.15
CA ARG A 351 -1.14 -39.67 -1.05
C ARG A 351 0.19 -39.83 -1.78
N THR A 352 0.35 -39.17 -2.92
CA THR A 352 1.61 -39.21 -3.68
C THR A 352 2.68 -38.35 -2.99
N MET A 353 2.31 -37.15 -2.54
CA MET A 353 3.20 -36.28 -1.76
C MET A 353 3.67 -36.96 -0.46
N GLY A 354 2.78 -37.63 0.27
CA GLY A 354 3.12 -38.37 1.48
C GLY A 354 4.15 -39.49 1.23
N LYS A 355 4.05 -40.17 0.09
CA LYS A 355 5.05 -41.19 -0.32
C LYS A 355 6.41 -40.57 -0.61
N ILE A 356 6.44 -39.42 -1.30
CA ILE A 356 7.68 -38.67 -1.56
C ILE A 356 8.28 -38.19 -0.23
N ALA A 357 7.48 -37.55 0.60
CA ALA A 357 7.85 -37.05 1.93
C ALA A 357 8.41 -38.13 2.85
N ASN A 358 7.77 -39.30 2.90
CA ASN A 358 8.24 -40.45 3.67
C ASN A 358 9.57 -40.98 3.13
N ALA A 359 9.70 -41.14 1.81
CA ALA A 359 10.92 -41.64 1.18
C ALA A 359 12.12 -40.70 1.34
N SER A 360 11.91 -39.38 1.25
CA SER A 360 12.97 -38.37 1.41
C SER A 360 13.18 -37.93 2.86
N HIS A 361 12.47 -38.52 3.83
CA HIS A 361 12.44 -38.06 5.22
C HIS A 361 12.23 -36.55 5.34
N CYS A 362 11.32 -35.99 4.55
CA CYS A 362 11.03 -34.56 4.55
C CYS A 362 9.55 -34.34 4.83
N THR A 363 9.20 -33.74 5.96
CA THR A 363 7.78 -33.53 6.32
C THR A 363 7.15 -32.48 5.43
N PHE A 364 5.92 -32.68 4.98
CA PHE A 364 5.18 -31.68 4.21
C PHE A 364 4.09 -31.03 5.05
N VAL A 365 4.17 -29.71 5.21
CA VAL A 365 3.22 -28.90 5.98
C VAL A 365 2.50 -27.94 5.04
N SER A 366 1.18 -27.87 5.14
CA SER A 366 0.37 -26.95 4.35
C SER A 366 -0.85 -26.46 5.14
N SER A 367 -1.90 -25.98 4.49
CA SER A 367 -3.16 -25.61 5.17
C SER A 367 -4.38 -26.26 4.55
N VAL A 368 -5.47 -26.24 5.32
CA VAL A 368 -6.82 -26.53 4.83
C VAL A 368 -7.74 -25.37 5.16
N GLY A 369 -8.66 -25.10 4.24
CA GLY A 369 -9.64 -24.02 4.36
C GLY A 369 -11.03 -24.49 4.79
N PRO A 370 -11.99 -23.56 4.89
CA PRO A 370 -13.40 -23.88 5.16
C PRO A 370 -13.99 -24.88 4.15
N LYS A 371 -13.58 -24.80 2.87
CA LYS A 371 -13.99 -25.73 1.81
C LYS A 371 -13.74 -27.19 2.13
N PHE A 372 -12.68 -27.48 2.89
CA PHE A 372 -12.36 -28.83 3.30
C PHE A 372 -13.47 -29.46 4.14
N PHE A 373 -14.09 -28.68 5.03
CA PHE A 373 -15.08 -29.15 5.97
C PHE A 373 -16.50 -29.01 5.41
N VAL A 374 -16.92 -27.81 5.01
CA VAL A 374 -18.32 -27.51 4.70
C VAL A 374 -18.60 -27.53 3.18
N GLY A 375 -17.55 -27.44 2.36
CA GLY A 375 -17.66 -27.33 0.89
C GLY A 375 -17.98 -25.92 0.40
N GLN A 376 -18.05 -24.94 1.29
CA GLN A 376 -18.19 -23.51 1.00
C GLN A 376 -17.02 -22.73 1.60
N ASP A 377 -16.75 -21.53 1.09
CA ASP A 377 -15.67 -20.64 1.53
C ASP A 377 -15.96 -19.87 2.84
N ASP A 378 -17.01 -20.25 3.57
CA ASP A 378 -17.47 -19.50 4.73
C ASP A 378 -16.84 -20.02 6.04
N ILE A 379 -15.90 -19.25 6.58
CA ILE A 379 -15.25 -19.53 7.86
C ILE A 379 -16.24 -19.50 9.04
N ASN A 380 -17.33 -18.73 8.94
CA ASN A 380 -18.32 -18.64 10.01
C ASN A 380 -19.09 -19.97 10.15
N GLN A 381 -19.39 -20.63 9.03
CA GLN A 381 -20.02 -21.96 9.05
C GLN A 381 -19.09 -23.03 9.66
N LEU A 382 -17.77 -22.92 9.46
CA LEU A 382 -16.81 -23.78 10.16
C LEU A 382 -16.90 -23.55 11.68
N ALA A 383 -17.07 -22.30 12.11
CA ALA A 383 -17.29 -21.97 13.51
C ALA A 383 -18.63 -22.48 14.08
N GLU A 384 -19.61 -22.80 13.25
CA GLU A 384 -20.92 -23.31 13.70
C GLU A 384 -20.93 -24.82 13.93
N ILE A 385 -19.93 -25.56 13.44
CA ILE A 385 -19.85 -27.01 13.63
C ILE A 385 -19.71 -27.35 15.12
N LYS A 386 -20.74 -27.96 15.71
CA LYS A 386 -20.78 -28.27 17.15
C LYS A 386 -19.82 -29.38 17.58
N ASN A 387 -19.61 -30.38 16.74
CA ASN A 387 -18.75 -31.52 17.04
C ASN A 387 -17.99 -31.93 15.77
N LEU A 388 -16.71 -31.60 15.72
CA LEU A 388 -15.88 -31.84 14.55
C LEU A 388 -15.61 -33.33 14.32
N GLU A 389 -15.44 -34.10 15.39
CA GLU A 389 -15.17 -35.55 15.30
C GLU A 389 -16.32 -36.29 14.60
N SER A 390 -17.56 -36.01 15.01
CA SER A 390 -18.77 -36.57 14.38
C SER A 390 -18.95 -36.10 12.94
N HIS A 391 -18.57 -34.84 12.65
CA HIS A 391 -18.59 -34.30 11.30
C HIS A 391 -17.61 -35.03 10.37
N MET A 392 -16.39 -35.32 10.85
CA MET A 392 -15.36 -36.07 10.12
C MET A 392 -15.70 -37.56 9.93
N LEU A 393 -16.70 -38.10 10.64
CA LEU A 393 -17.18 -39.48 10.45
C LEU A 393 -18.24 -39.61 9.35
N GLN A 394 -18.71 -38.51 8.76
CA GLN A 394 -19.64 -38.56 7.65
C GLN A 394 -19.03 -39.27 6.43
N GLY A 395 -19.88 -39.91 5.61
CA GLY A 395 -19.44 -40.66 4.43
C GLY A 395 -18.59 -39.86 3.43
N LYS A 396 -18.76 -38.53 3.38
CA LYS A 396 -17.93 -37.63 2.56
C LYS A 396 -16.43 -37.67 2.92
N PHE A 397 -16.09 -37.98 4.16
CA PHE A 397 -14.70 -38.06 4.64
C PHE A 397 -14.16 -39.49 4.65
N SER A 398 -14.88 -40.48 4.09
CA SER A 398 -14.44 -41.88 4.12
C SER A 398 -13.06 -42.07 3.48
N LYS A 399 -12.81 -41.46 2.31
CA LYS A 399 -11.52 -41.53 1.60
C LYS A 399 -10.42 -40.79 2.36
N TRP A 400 -10.76 -39.68 3.01
CA TRP A 400 -9.83 -38.94 3.87
C TRP A 400 -9.42 -39.78 5.09
N ASN A 401 -10.38 -40.40 5.77
CA ASN A 401 -10.10 -41.24 6.93
C ASN A 401 -9.30 -42.49 6.55
N GLU A 402 -9.58 -43.11 5.41
CA GLU A 402 -8.76 -44.20 4.85
C GLU A 402 -7.31 -43.73 4.61
N PHE A 403 -7.14 -42.51 4.09
CA PHE A 403 -5.81 -41.94 3.91
C PHE A 403 -5.11 -41.66 5.25
N ARG A 404 -5.81 -41.19 6.27
CA ARG A 404 -5.26 -40.98 7.63
C ARG A 404 -4.77 -42.27 8.30
N ASP A 405 -5.26 -43.43 7.88
CA ASP A 405 -4.84 -44.73 8.42
C ASP A 405 -3.53 -45.26 7.78
N SER A 406 -3.06 -44.61 6.71
CA SER A 406 -1.79 -44.91 6.03
C SER A 406 -0.57 -44.51 6.85
N ASP A 407 0.61 -45.02 6.47
CA ASP A 407 1.85 -44.70 7.18
C ASP A 407 2.45 -43.37 6.72
N GLU A 408 2.28 -43.03 5.45
CA GLU A 408 2.72 -41.78 4.84
C GLU A 408 2.04 -40.55 5.44
N ALA A 409 0.85 -40.74 6.01
CA ALA A 409 0.09 -39.72 6.75
C ALA A 409 0.88 -39.11 7.92
N ALA A 410 1.88 -39.79 8.49
CA ALA A 410 2.69 -39.26 9.58
C ALA A 410 3.57 -38.07 9.15
N TYR A 411 3.92 -37.99 7.86
CA TYR A 411 4.79 -36.95 7.31
C TYR A 411 4.03 -35.71 6.84
N LEU A 412 2.70 -35.72 6.95
CA LEU A 412 1.82 -34.67 6.43
C LEU A 412 1.10 -33.98 7.58
N ALA A 413 1.10 -32.65 7.57
CA ALA A 413 0.36 -31.87 8.55
C ALA A 413 -0.29 -30.64 7.92
N PHE A 414 -1.47 -30.27 8.42
CA PHE A 414 -2.23 -29.15 7.91
C PHE A 414 -2.59 -28.17 9.00
N THR A 415 -2.31 -26.91 8.75
CA THR A 415 -2.63 -25.79 9.64
C THR A 415 -4.03 -25.23 9.35
N VAL A 416 -4.69 -24.74 10.41
CA VAL A 416 -6.00 -24.08 10.37
C VAL A 416 -6.08 -23.05 11.50
N PRO A 417 -6.65 -21.85 11.34
CA PRO A 417 -7.06 -21.17 10.12
C PRO A 417 -5.91 -20.36 9.49
N ARG A 418 -6.20 -19.52 8.50
CA ARG A 418 -5.24 -18.53 7.98
C ARG A 418 -5.05 -17.36 8.96
N PHE A 419 -4.04 -16.53 8.72
CA PHE A 419 -3.72 -15.37 9.56
C PHE A 419 -3.53 -14.10 8.73
N MET A 420 -3.72 -12.94 9.34
CA MET A 420 -3.57 -11.64 8.71
C MET A 420 -2.10 -11.28 8.64
N ILE A 421 -1.55 -11.14 7.43
CA ILE A 421 -0.15 -10.75 7.25
C ILE A 421 0.00 -9.23 7.22
N ARG A 422 -0.95 -8.53 6.59
CA ARG A 422 -0.93 -7.07 6.40
C ARG A 422 -2.20 -6.43 6.97
N ALA A 423 -2.04 -5.31 7.66
CA ALA A 423 -3.15 -4.47 8.08
C ALA A 423 -3.58 -3.60 6.89
N PRO A 424 -4.88 -3.30 6.75
CA PRO A 424 -5.37 -2.39 5.73
C PRO A 424 -4.61 -1.06 5.76
N TYR A 425 -4.39 -0.46 4.60
CA TYR A 425 -3.74 0.85 4.54
C TYR A 425 -4.65 1.93 5.16
N HIS A 426 -4.06 2.77 6.00
CA HIS A 426 -4.76 3.87 6.65
C HIS A 426 -3.80 5.02 6.90
N ILE A 427 -4.28 6.25 6.79
CA ILE A 427 -3.46 7.47 6.86
C ILE A 427 -2.71 7.58 8.20
N GLU A 428 -3.26 7.06 9.30
CA GLU A 428 -2.64 7.12 10.63
C GLU A 428 -1.94 5.81 11.03
N ASP A 429 -2.60 4.66 10.82
CA ASP A 429 -2.14 3.37 11.38
C ASP A 429 -1.12 2.67 10.48
N ASN A 430 -1.33 2.69 9.17
CA ASN A 430 -0.47 2.06 8.17
C ASN A 430 -0.36 2.95 6.92
N PRO A 431 0.36 4.09 7.02
CA PRO A 431 0.38 5.10 5.98
C PRO A 431 1.21 4.67 4.77
N VAL A 432 0.75 5.06 3.58
CA VAL A 432 1.53 4.97 2.35
C VAL A 432 2.32 6.27 2.16
N PRO A 433 3.66 6.23 2.05
CA PRO A 433 4.45 7.43 1.82
C PRO A 433 4.05 8.12 0.50
N GLY A 434 3.65 9.39 0.58
CA GLY A 434 3.32 10.21 -0.58
C GLY A 434 1.90 10.03 -1.15
N LEU A 435 1.07 9.18 -0.53
CA LEU A 435 -0.33 8.98 -0.94
C LEU A 435 -1.25 8.89 0.28
N ASN A 436 -2.28 9.75 0.33
CA ASN A 436 -3.33 9.68 1.35
C ASN A 436 -4.35 8.60 0.99
N TYR A 437 -3.95 7.34 1.18
CA TYR A 437 -4.77 6.17 0.84
C TYR A 437 -5.37 5.54 2.10
N THR A 438 -6.68 5.33 2.08
CA THR A 438 -7.42 4.58 3.09
C THR A 438 -8.12 3.42 2.40
N GLU A 439 -7.65 2.21 2.66
CA GLU A 439 -8.16 0.99 2.04
C GLU A 439 -9.54 0.64 2.62
N LYS A 440 -10.53 0.46 1.74
CA LYS A 440 -11.90 0.16 2.16
C LYS A 440 -12.13 -1.34 2.31
N VAL A 441 -12.20 -1.81 3.56
CA VAL A 441 -12.41 -3.23 3.86
C VAL A 441 -13.84 -3.47 4.33
N ASP A 442 -14.73 -3.79 3.37
CA ASP A 442 -16.15 -4.09 3.64
C ASP A 442 -16.38 -5.56 4.04
N ASP A 443 -15.60 -6.49 3.46
CA ASP A 443 -15.75 -7.94 3.66
C ASP A 443 -14.52 -8.58 4.29
N HIS A 444 -14.71 -9.72 4.95
CA HIS A 444 -13.64 -10.52 5.53
C HIS A 444 -12.61 -10.96 4.47
N HIS A 445 -13.04 -11.22 3.24
CA HIS A 445 -12.16 -11.63 2.15
C HIS A 445 -11.24 -10.52 1.64
N HIS A 446 -11.54 -9.25 1.92
CA HIS A 446 -10.69 -8.13 1.48
C HIS A 446 -9.41 -7.98 2.32
N TYR A 447 -9.33 -8.62 3.49
CA TYR A 447 -8.08 -8.68 4.25
C TYR A 447 -7.07 -9.62 3.58
N THR A 448 -5.79 -9.28 3.62
CA THR A 448 -4.71 -10.13 3.12
C THR A 448 -4.45 -11.30 4.10
N TRP A 449 -5.13 -12.42 3.86
CA TRP A 449 -4.98 -13.67 4.62
C TRP A 449 -3.87 -14.55 4.05
N ALA A 450 -2.89 -14.87 4.88
CA ALA A 450 -1.76 -15.73 4.55
C ALA A 450 -1.88 -17.13 5.16
N ASN A 451 -1.23 -18.09 4.52
CA ASN A 451 -1.23 -19.49 4.94
C ASN A 451 -0.46 -19.68 6.26
N ALA A 452 -1.14 -20.18 7.30
CA ALA A 452 -0.55 -20.41 8.63
C ALA A 452 0.58 -21.47 8.64
N ALA A 453 0.74 -22.27 7.58
CA ALA A 453 1.90 -23.13 7.41
C ALA A 453 3.22 -22.35 7.47
N MET A 454 3.22 -21.07 7.07
CA MET A 454 4.39 -20.20 7.17
C MET A 454 4.73 -19.84 8.61
N LEU A 455 3.72 -19.63 9.46
CA LEU A 455 3.95 -19.42 10.90
C LEU A 455 4.49 -20.68 11.57
N PHE A 456 4.07 -21.86 11.11
CA PHE A 456 4.65 -23.11 11.59
C PHE A 456 6.10 -23.28 11.10
N ALA A 457 6.40 -22.90 9.86
CA ALA A 457 7.76 -22.86 9.34
C ALA A 457 8.68 -21.98 10.18
N ARG A 458 8.21 -20.78 10.57
CA ARG A 458 8.92 -19.90 11.52
C ARG A 458 9.26 -20.64 12.83
N ASN A 459 8.32 -21.40 13.40
CA ASN A 459 8.58 -22.14 14.63
C ASN A 459 9.61 -23.27 14.44
N ILE A 460 9.61 -23.96 13.29
CA ILE A 460 10.64 -24.96 12.94
C ILE A 460 12.01 -24.29 12.89
N VAL A 461 12.12 -23.16 12.17
CA VAL A 461 13.35 -22.38 12.05
C VAL A 461 13.84 -21.94 13.42
N GLN A 462 12.98 -21.29 14.22
CA GLN A 462 13.33 -20.84 15.56
C GLN A 462 13.80 -21.99 16.47
N SER A 463 13.13 -23.15 16.42
CA SER A 463 13.54 -24.34 17.17
C SER A 463 14.96 -24.80 16.79
N TYR A 464 15.27 -24.80 15.49
CA TYR A 464 16.59 -25.14 14.97
C TYR A 464 17.64 -24.09 15.35
N GLU A 465 17.30 -22.80 15.34
CA GLU A 465 18.19 -21.72 15.75
C GLU A 465 18.59 -21.81 17.23
N GLU A 466 17.69 -22.27 18.09
CA GLU A 466 17.94 -22.37 19.53
C GLU A 466 18.76 -23.62 19.89
N THR A 467 18.42 -24.77 19.30
CA THR A 467 18.92 -26.08 19.77
C THR A 467 19.45 -27.00 18.67
N SER A 468 19.43 -26.53 17.42
CA SER A 468 19.65 -27.33 16.22
C SER A 468 18.65 -28.47 16.02
N TRP A 469 17.63 -28.63 16.88
CA TRP A 469 16.59 -29.64 16.75
C TRP A 469 15.22 -28.99 16.54
N CYS A 470 14.34 -29.68 15.83
CA CYS A 470 13.02 -29.15 15.45
C CYS A 470 11.89 -29.75 16.31
N GLN A 471 12.16 -30.06 17.59
CA GLN A 471 11.18 -30.70 18.49
C GLN A 471 10.34 -29.68 19.29
N THR A 472 10.86 -28.47 19.48
CA THR A 472 10.19 -27.39 20.23
C THR A 472 9.49 -26.42 19.30
N VAL A 473 8.40 -26.89 18.71
CA VAL A 473 7.59 -26.15 17.74
C VAL A 473 6.16 -25.88 18.22
N ARG A 474 5.86 -26.23 19.47
CA ARG A 474 4.50 -26.21 20.03
C ARG A 474 4.45 -25.80 21.50
N GLY A 475 3.30 -25.32 21.92
CA GLY A 475 3.02 -24.85 23.26
C GLY A 475 3.53 -23.42 23.50
N PRO A 476 2.84 -22.62 24.33
CA PRO A 476 3.16 -21.20 24.49
C PRO A 476 4.57 -20.91 25.00
N LYS A 477 5.14 -21.81 25.81
CA LYS A 477 6.50 -21.67 26.37
C LYS A 477 7.56 -22.47 25.60
N ASN A 478 7.14 -23.42 24.77
CA ASN A 478 8.00 -24.45 24.16
C ASN A 478 8.15 -24.26 22.65
N GLY A 479 8.21 -23.00 22.19
CA GLY A 479 8.48 -22.63 20.81
C GLY A 479 7.26 -22.62 19.88
N GLY A 480 6.06 -22.82 20.41
CA GLY A 480 4.81 -22.71 19.64
C GLY A 480 4.25 -21.29 19.52
N HIS A 481 4.76 -20.35 20.31
CA HIS A 481 4.28 -18.98 20.39
C HIS A 481 4.79 -18.13 19.22
N ILE A 482 3.86 -17.43 18.58
CA ILE A 482 4.10 -16.45 17.53
C ILE A 482 3.70 -15.06 18.05
N PRO A 483 4.69 -14.19 18.34
CA PRO A 483 4.42 -12.85 18.85
C PRO A 483 4.09 -11.86 17.73
N ASN A 484 3.40 -10.78 18.09
CA ASN A 484 3.27 -9.56 17.28
C ASN A 484 2.67 -9.80 15.88
N LEU A 485 1.58 -10.56 15.77
CA LEU A 485 0.84 -10.64 14.52
C LEU A 485 0.10 -9.33 14.23
N THR A 486 -0.12 -9.10 12.94
CA THR A 486 -0.81 -7.91 12.46
C THR A 486 -2.27 -7.92 12.86
N SER A 487 -2.75 -6.82 13.44
CA SER A 487 -4.15 -6.63 13.81
C SER A 487 -4.66 -5.29 13.29
N HIS A 488 -5.96 -5.20 13.03
CA HIS A 488 -6.58 -3.99 12.49
C HIS A 488 -7.61 -3.46 13.47
N THR A 489 -7.45 -2.21 13.90
CA THR A 489 -8.38 -1.55 14.83
C THR A 489 -9.24 -0.55 14.06
N PHE A 490 -10.56 -0.65 14.16
CA PHE A 490 -11.51 0.19 13.45
C PHE A 490 -12.65 0.65 14.37
N LYS A 491 -13.29 1.77 14.03
CA LYS A 491 -14.42 2.31 14.79
C LYS A 491 -15.74 1.88 14.14
N GLN A 492 -16.60 1.20 14.89
CA GLN A 492 -17.95 0.84 14.46
C GLN A 492 -18.95 1.25 15.54
N ASN A 493 -20.00 1.99 15.16
CA ASN A 493 -21.04 2.47 16.07
C ASN A 493 -20.51 3.24 17.31
N GLY A 494 -19.41 3.99 17.14
CA GLY A 494 -18.76 4.74 18.23
C GLY A 494 -17.90 3.91 19.18
N LEU A 495 -17.81 2.59 18.97
CA LEU A 495 -16.90 1.69 19.69
C LEU A 495 -15.67 1.39 18.85
N THR A 496 -14.50 1.38 19.50
CA THR A 496 -13.25 0.91 18.89
C THR A 496 -13.22 -0.61 19.01
N LEU A 497 -13.26 -1.31 17.87
CA LEU A 497 -13.17 -2.76 17.78
C LEU A 497 -11.85 -3.14 17.11
N THR A 498 -11.24 -4.23 17.54
CA THR A 498 -10.04 -4.78 16.91
C THR A 498 -10.39 -6.09 16.21
N LYS A 499 -10.10 -6.15 14.91
CA LYS A 499 -10.15 -7.39 14.14
C LYS A 499 -8.99 -8.27 14.59
N VAL A 500 -9.32 -9.49 14.97
CA VAL A 500 -8.36 -10.51 15.38
C VAL A 500 -7.40 -10.89 14.22
N PRO A 501 -6.13 -11.24 14.53
CA PRO A 501 -5.13 -11.59 13.54
C PRO A 501 -5.35 -12.95 12.87
N VAL A 502 -6.31 -13.76 13.33
CA VAL A 502 -6.64 -15.08 12.77
C VAL A 502 -8.07 -15.08 12.24
N GLU A 503 -8.36 -15.86 11.21
CA GLU A 503 -9.73 -15.89 10.65
C GLU A 503 -10.76 -16.47 11.62
N LEU A 504 -10.34 -17.47 12.43
CA LEU A 504 -11.20 -18.19 13.37
C LEU A 504 -10.61 -18.18 14.77
N VAL A 505 -11.37 -17.60 15.73
CA VAL A 505 -11.04 -17.69 17.15
C VAL A 505 -11.53 -19.04 17.69
N MET A 506 -10.59 -19.88 18.13
CA MET A 506 -10.88 -21.21 18.65
C MET A 506 -10.66 -21.28 20.16
N PRO A 507 -11.65 -21.72 20.95
CA PRO A 507 -11.44 -22.06 22.35
C PRO A 507 -10.70 -23.40 22.49
N ASP A 508 -10.10 -23.65 23.64
CA ASP A 508 -9.24 -24.82 23.92
C ASP A 508 -9.91 -26.17 23.62
N TYR A 509 -11.21 -26.32 23.90
CA TYR A 509 -11.91 -27.59 23.58
C TYR A 509 -11.99 -27.84 22.07
N ARG A 510 -12.08 -26.78 21.25
CA ARG A 510 -12.08 -26.89 19.78
C ARG A 510 -10.70 -27.14 19.24
N GLU A 511 -9.68 -26.50 19.81
CA GLU A 511 -8.27 -26.81 19.52
C GLU A 511 -8.05 -28.33 19.64
N LEU A 512 -8.48 -28.92 20.75
CA LEU A 512 -8.35 -30.35 21.00
C LEU A 512 -9.14 -31.21 19.98
N GLU A 513 -10.32 -30.77 19.56
CA GLU A 513 -11.11 -31.45 18.51
C GLU A 513 -10.37 -31.44 17.16
N PHE A 514 -9.81 -30.30 16.75
CA PHE A 514 -8.99 -30.20 15.54
C PHE A 514 -7.72 -31.05 15.63
N ALA A 515 -7.05 -31.02 16.79
CA ALA A 515 -5.87 -31.84 17.05
C ALA A 515 -6.18 -33.34 16.91
N LYS A 516 -7.27 -33.83 17.52
CA LYS A 516 -7.73 -35.22 17.37
C LYS A 516 -8.12 -35.57 15.93
N ALA A 517 -8.64 -34.59 15.19
CA ALA A 517 -8.95 -34.73 13.77
C ALA A 517 -7.70 -34.71 12.87
N GLY A 518 -6.50 -34.50 13.41
CA GLY A 518 -5.23 -34.52 12.69
C GLY A 518 -4.87 -33.19 12.02
N PHE A 519 -5.36 -32.07 12.57
CA PHE A 519 -5.03 -30.72 12.13
C PHE A 519 -4.18 -29.99 13.18
N MET A 520 -3.46 -28.96 12.75
CA MET A 520 -2.65 -28.08 13.59
C MET A 520 -3.36 -26.73 13.75
N PRO A 521 -4.16 -26.56 14.82
CA PRO A 521 -4.88 -25.33 15.07
C PRO A 521 -3.95 -24.19 15.51
N LEU A 522 -4.07 -23.03 14.85
CA LEU A 522 -3.48 -21.77 15.29
C LEU A 522 -4.47 -21.08 16.24
N VAL A 523 -4.10 -20.97 17.51
CA VAL A 523 -4.96 -20.38 18.55
C VAL A 523 -4.50 -18.96 18.86
N TYR A 524 -5.46 -18.04 18.82
CA TYR A 524 -5.25 -16.64 19.17
C TYR A 524 -5.25 -16.43 20.68
N GLN A 525 -4.28 -15.66 21.18
CA GLN A 525 -4.26 -15.22 22.58
C GLN A 525 -5.15 -13.98 22.73
N LYS A 526 -6.25 -14.15 23.48
CA LYS A 526 -7.25 -13.11 23.73
C LYS A 526 -6.63 -11.79 24.19
N ASP A 527 -7.13 -10.68 23.64
CA ASP A 527 -6.76 -9.29 23.97
C ASP A 527 -5.28 -8.94 23.70
N THR A 528 -4.59 -9.76 22.92
CA THR A 528 -3.21 -9.50 22.47
C THR A 528 -3.11 -9.59 20.95
N THR A 529 -1.91 -9.47 20.39
CA THR A 529 -1.61 -9.74 18.97
C THR A 529 -0.91 -11.08 18.77
N ASN A 530 -0.89 -11.93 19.80
CA ASN A 530 -0.14 -13.17 19.77
C ASN A 530 -1.01 -14.36 19.35
N ALA A 531 -0.37 -15.37 18.77
CA ALA A 531 -0.98 -16.66 18.52
C ALA A 531 -0.04 -17.80 18.93
N CYS A 532 -0.57 -19.01 19.05
CA CYS A 532 0.20 -20.18 19.44
C CYS A 532 -0.34 -21.44 18.77
N PHE A 533 0.57 -22.31 18.34
CA PHE A 533 0.25 -23.72 18.07
C PHE A 533 0.39 -24.50 19.37
N PHE A 534 -0.71 -24.99 19.93
CA PHE A 534 -0.68 -25.83 21.14
C PHE A 534 -0.29 -27.27 20.80
N SER A 535 -0.90 -27.83 19.76
CA SER A 535 -0.63 -29.16 19.26
C SER A 535 -0.08 -29.13 17.83
N CYS A 536 0.76 -30.13 17.51
CA CYS A 536 1.34 -30.32 16.18
C CYS A 536 1.09 -31.74 15.70
N GLN A 537 -0.17 -32.06 15.45
CA GLN A 537 -0.56 -33.38 14.96
C GLN A 537 -0.38 -33.44 13.44
N SER A 538 0.22 -34.54 12.99
CA SER A 538 0.10 -34.98 11.60
C SER A 538 -1.33 -35.45 11.34
N ILE A 539 -1.66 -35.65 10.06
CA ILE A 539 -2.98 -36.18 9.70
C ILE A 539 -3.19 -37.63 10.16
N LYS A 540 -2.12 -38.36 10.49
CA LYS A 540 -2.21 -39.78 10.86
C LYS A 540 -3.13 -39.98 12.04
N LYS A 541 -4.03 -40.96 11.94
CA LYS A 541 -4.93 -41.31 13.02
C LYS A 541 -4.24 -42.29 14.00
N PRO A 542 -4.24 -42.01 15.31
CA PRO A 542 -3.66 -42.93 16.29
C PRO A 542 -4.53 -44.19 16.41
N LYS A 543 -3.89 -45.36 16.37
CA LYS A 543 -4.56 -46.66 16.51
C LYS A 543 -4.52 -47.09 17.97
N ARG A 544 -5.65 -47.60 18.47
CA ARG A 544 -5.72 -48.20 19.81
C ARG A 544 -5.44 -49.69 19.71
N PHE A 545 -4.45 -50.14 20.47
CA PHE A 545 -4.04 -51.54 20.55
C PHE A 545 -4.51 -52.17 21.86
N LYS A 546 -4.38 -53.49 21.96
CA LYS A 546 -4.66 -54.21 23.21
C LYS A 546 -3.62 -53.89 24.28
N ASP A 547 -2.35 -53.73 23.89
CA ASP A 547 -1.28 -53.28 24.77
C ASP A 547 -1.33 -51.75 24.88
N PRO A 548 -1.39 -51.19 26.11
CA PRO A 548 -1.23 -49.77 26.33
C PRO A 548 0.04 -49.18 25.72
N ARG A 549 1.17 -49.91 25.74
CA ARG A 549 2.46 -49.41 25.22
C ARG A 549 2.44 -49.23 23.71
N ASP A 550 1.81 -50.16 22.99
CA ASP A 550 1.63 -50.03 21.54
C ASP A 550 0.71 -48.86 21.18
N THR A 551 -0.27 -48.57 22.04
CA THR A 551 -1.15 -47.41 21.89
C THR A 551 -0.38 -46.10 22.10
N GLU A 552 0.46 -46.02 23.13
CA GLU A 552 1.35 -44.88 23.37
C GLU A 552 2.30 -44.66 22.19
N ASN A 553 2.92 -45.73 21.69
CA ASN A 553 3.80 -45.66 20.50
C ASN A 553 3.05 -45.17 19.26
N SER A 554 1.82 -45.66 19.04
CA SER A 554 1.01 -45.19 17.92
C SER A 554 0.67 -43.72 18.03
N GLN A 555 0.48 -43.18 19.24
CA GLN A 555 0.22 -41.76 19.47
C GLN A 555 1.49 -40.92 19.27
N LEU A 556 2.67 -41.43 19.63
CA LEU A 556 3.93 -40.72 19.38
C LEU A 556 4.16 -40.48 17.88
N VAL A 557 3.83 -41.45 17.04
CA VAL A 557 3.99 -41.35 15.57
C VAL A 557 3.05 -40.32 14.95
N THR A 558 1.91 -40.00 15.57
CA THR A 558 1.01 -38.96 15.02
C THR A 558 1.51 -37.56 15.28
N ASN A 559 2.44 -37.36 16.20
CA ASN A 559 2.98 -36.05 16.51
C ASN A 559 4.11 -35.69 15.55
N LEU A 560 3.94 -34.57 14.84
CA LEU A 560 4.88 -34.11 13.84
C LEU A 560 6.22 -33.69 14.46
N SER A 561 6.23 -33.17 15.69
CA SER A 561 7.48 -32.73 16.33
C SER A 561 8.48 -33.87 16.53
N TYR A 562 7.98 -35.07 16.85
CA TYR A 562 8.82 -36.27 16.95
C TYR A 562 9.22 -36.80 15.57
N THR A 563 8.35 -36.68 14.58
CA THR A 563 8.68 -37.04 13.19
C THR A 563 9.82 -36.17 12.65
N LEU A 564 9.83 -34.87 12.94
CA LEU A 564 10.93 -33.94 12.60
C LEU A 564 12.27 -34.33 13.27
N SER A 565 12.24 -34.85 14.50
CA SER A 565 13.45 -35.37 15.15
C SER A 565 13.95 -36.65 14.50
N ILE A 566 13.04 -37.56 14.13
CA ILE A 566 13.37 -38.82 13.46
C ILE A 566 13.91 -38.57 12.05
N THR A 567 13.35 -37.62 11.30
CA THR A 567 13.84 -37.26 9.96
C THR A 567 15.27 -36.75 10.01
N LYS A 568 15.59 -35.88 10.99
CA LYS A 568 16.95 -35.44 11.22
C LYS A 568 17.89 -36.61 11.54
N ILE A 569 17.49 -37.54 12.42
CA ILE A 569 18.30 -38.75 12.68
C ILE A 569 18.57 -39.53 11.37
N ALA A 570 17.54 -39.71 10.54
CA ALA A 570 17.68 -40.41 9.26
C ALA A 570 18.68 -39.72 8.32
N HIS A 571 18.69 -38.38 8.27
CA HIS A 571 19.65 -37.60 7.48
C HIS A 571 21.08 -37.84 7.95
N TYR A 572 21.34 -37.73 9.26
CA TYR A 572 22.69 -37.92 9.80
C TYR A 572 23.17 -39.36 9.67
N ILE A 573 22.33 -40.36 9.97
CA ILE A 573 22.71 -41.77 9.81
C ILE A 573 23.05 -42.07 8.35
N LYS A 574 22.28 -41.54 7.39
CA LYS A 574 22.57 -41.70 5.97
C LYS A 574 23.96 -41.14 5.62
N CYS A 575 24.30 -39.93 6.09
CA CYS A 575 25.62 -39.33 5.86
C CYS A 575 26.75 -40.13 6.52
N ILE A 576 26.64 -40.43 7.82
CA ILE A 576 27.67 -41.15 8.58
C ILE A 576 27.92 -42.54 8.00
N MET A 577 26.88 -43.28 7.64
CA MET A 577 27.04 -44.63 7.07
C MET A 577 27.54 -44.58 5.63
N ARG A 578 27.15 -43.57 4.84
CA ARG A 578 27.64 -43.40 3.46
C ARG A 578 29.14 -43.16 3.43
N ASP A 579 29.68 -42.36 4.35
CA ASP A 579 31.12 -42.10 4.46
C ASP A 579 31.93 -43.35 4.87
N ASN A 580 31.29 -44.30 5.55
CA ASN A 580 31.92 -45.55 5.98
C ASN A 580 31.82 -46.69 4.94
N ILE A 581 31.15 -46.48 3.80
CA ILE A 581 31.06 -47.47 2.72
C ILE A 581 32.46 -47.74 2.15
N GLY A 582 32.82 -49.02 2.05
CA GLY A 582 34.15 -49.46 1.58
C GLY A 582 35.19 -49.64 2.71
N GLY A 583 34.86 -49.23 3.94
CA GLY A 583 35.64 -49.55 5.13
C GLY A 583 35.42 -50.97 5.65
N THR A 584 36.24 -51.40 6.62
CA THR A 584 36.06 -52.67 7.34
C THR A 584 35.04 -52.50 8.46
N ALA A 585 33.75 -52.42 8.10
CA ALA A 585 32.64 -52.27 9.04
C ALA A 585 31.93 -53.61 9.29
N ASP A 586 32.01 -54.12 10.52
CA ASP A 586 31.21 -55.25 11.00
C ASP A 586 29.96 -54.77 11.77
N ALA A 587 29.03 -55.68 12.08
CA ALA A 587 27.81 -55.33 12.80
C ALA A 587 28.07 -54.64 14.17
N PRO A 588 29.06 -55.08 14.99
CA PRO A 588 29.47 -54.35 16.18
C PRO A 588 29.98 -52.94 15.90
N TYR A 589 30.80 -52.74 14.86
CA TYR A 589 31.31 -51.43 14.48
C TYR A 589 30.20 -50.46 14.07
N ILE A 590 29.23 -50.92 13.26
CA ILE A 590 28.07 -50.12 12.86
C ILE A 590 27.25 -49.72 14.09
N THR A 591 26.97 -50.70 14.96
CA THR A 591 26.21 -50.47 16.20
C THR A 591 26.90 -49.44 17.10
N ASN A 592 28.20 -49.58 17.32
CA ASN A 592 28.97 -48.66 18.17
C ASN A 592 29.06 -47.26 17.55
N THR A 593 29.26 -47.15 16.23
CA THR A 593 29.35 -45.86 15.55
C THR A 593 28.06 -45.06 15.68
N ILE A 594 26.91 -45.68 15.37
CA ILE A 594 25.59 -45.02 15.46
C ILE A 594 25.24 -44.72 16.92
N SER A 595 25.48 -45.67 17.83
CA SER A 595 25.19 -45.50 19.26
C SER A 595 26.03 -44.38 19.88
N ASN A 596 27.34 -44.31 19.59
CA ASN A 596 28.20 -43.25 20.10
C ASN A 596 27.76 -41.87 19.60
N TRP A 597 27.34 -41.75 18.34
CA TRP A 597 26.82 -40.49 17.81
C TRP A 597 25.50 -40.08 18.49
N LEU A 598 24.53 -41.00 18.59
CA LEU A 598 23.23 -40.73 19.20
C LEU A 598 23.34 -40.44 20.71
N ASN A 599 24.25 -41.08 21.44
CA ASN A 599 24.44 -40.85 22.88
C ASN A 599 24.84 -39.40 23.20
N ASN A 600 25.42 -38.66 22.25
CA ASN A 600 25.70 -37.22 22.43
C ASN A 600 24.42 -36.37 22.53
N TYR A 601 23.25 -36.92 22.21
CA TYR A 601 21.96 -36.23 22.25
C TYR A 601 21.02 -36.84 23.31
N VAL A 602 21.53 -37.70 24.19
CA VAL A 602 20.79 -38.32 25.28
C VAL A 602 21.19 -37.68 26.60
N THR A 603 20.21 -37.26 27.40
CA THR A 603 20.46 -36.80 28.77
C THR A 603 19.97 -37.81 29.80
N THR A 604 20.85 -38.20 30.72
CA THR A 604 20.54 -39.09 31.86
C THR A 604 20.27 -38.32 33.15
N VAL A 605 20.26 -36.98 33.10
CA VAL A 605 20.01 -36.13 34.26
C VAL A 605 18.56 -36.32 34.72
N VAL A 606 18.36 -36.55 36.01
CA VAL A 606 17.05 -36.93 36.59
C VAL A 606 16.02 -35.80 36.48
N ASN A 607 16.46 -34.53 36.50
CA ASN A 607 15.63 -33.34 36.28
C ASN A 607 16.46 -32.27 35.55
N PRO A 608 16.59 -32.36 34.22
CA PRO A 608 17.32 -31.34 33.46
C PRO A 608 16.50 -30.04 33.43
N ASP A 609 17.18 -28.91 33.28
CA ASP A 609 16.54 -27.65 32.95
C ASP A 609 15.96 -27.67 31.53
N ASP A 610 15.02 -26.76 31.26
CA ASP A 610 14.32 -26.70 29.97
C ASP A 610 15.30 -26.58 28.80
N LEU A 611 16.36 -25.79 28.91
CA LEU A 611 17.34 -25.60 27.82
C LEU A 611 18.13 -26.88 27.55
N THR A 612 18.51 -27.62 28.60
CA THR A 612 19.11 -28.96 28.45
C THR A 612 18.13 -29.94 27.80
N LEU A 613 16.85 -29.95 28.19
CA LEU A 613 15.84 -30.84 27.56
C LEU A 613 15.66 -30.56 26.06
N ARG A 614 15.78 -29.30 25.64
CA ARG A 614 15.69 -28.93 24.22
C ARG A 614 16.95 -29.33 23.44
N SER A 615 18.12 -29.17 24.05
CA SER A 615 19.40 -29.51 23.42
C SER A 615 19.66 -31.02 23.35
N TYR A 616 19.13 -31.78 24.30
CA TYR A 616 19.20 -33.24 24.39
C TYR A 616 17.77 -33.83 24.30
N PRO A 617 17.22 -33.98 23.09
CA PRO A 617 15.81 -34.33 22.89
C PRO A 617 15.41 -35.75 23.32
N PHE A 618 16.38 -36.65 23.53
CA PHE A 618 16.14 -38.06 23.79
C PHE A 618 16.50 -38.47 25.23
N LYS A 619 15.68 -39.36 25.78
CA LYS A 619 15.86 -39.97 27.09
C LYS A 619 16.65 -41.28 27.03
N ALA A 620 16.44 -42.07 25.99
CA ALA A 620 17.10 -43.36 25.80
C ALA A 620 17.17 -43.72 24.32
N ILE A 621 18.17 -44.51 23.97
CA ILE A 621 18.37 -45.05 22.62
C ILE A 621 18.70 -46.53 22.71
N ASN A 622 18.32 -47.29 21.68
CA ASN A 622 18.77 -48.65 21.46
C ASN A 622 19.10 -48.83 19.98
N VAL A 623 20.25 -49.41 19.68
CA VAL A 623 20.72 -49.65 18.31
C VAL A 623 21.11 -51.12 18.21
N GLU A 624 20.46 -51.83 17.29
CA GLU A 624 20.72 -53.25 17.05
C GLU A 624 21.02 -53.48 15.58
N THR A 625 22.20 -54.01 15.27
CA THR A 625 22.61 -54.33 13.90
C THR A 625 22.81 -55.83 13.74
N VAL A 626 22.17 -56.42 12.73
CA VAL A 626 22.27 -57.84 12.39
C VAL A 626 22.71 -57.98 10.94
N ALA A 627 23.62 -58.91 10.65
CA ALA A 627 24.00 -59.22 9.27
C ALA A 627 22.83 -59.84 8.51
N GLN A 628 22.62 -59.43 7.26
CA GLN A 628 21.56 -59.98 6.42
C GLN A 628 21.98 -61.35 5.90
N GLU A 629 21.12 -62.36 6.13
CA GLU A 629 21.37 -63.70 5.62
C GLU A 629 21.38 -63.70 4.08
N GLY A 630 22.43 -64.26 3.48
CA GLY A 630 22.56 -64.41 2.03
C GLY A 630 23.37 -63.31 1.34
N ASP A 631 23.55 -62.14 1.96
CA ASP A 631 24.20 -60.98 1.36
C ASP A 631 25.46 -60.56 2.14
N ILE A 632 26.65 -60.79 1.56
CA ILE A 632 27.92 -60.45 2.21
C ILE A 632 28.08 -58.93 2.29
N GLY A 633 28.32 -58.41 3.50
CA GLY A 633 28.52 -56.98 3.75
C GLY A 633 27.23 -56.17 3.91
N TRP A 634 26.07 -56.82 3.89
CA TRP A 634 24.78 -56.18 4.14
C TRP A 634 24.33 -56.37 5.58
N TYR A 635 23.81 -55.30 6.17
CA TYR A 635 23.39 -55.26 7.56
C TYR A 635 22.02 -54.59 7.69
N LYS A 636 21.19 -55.15 8.57
CA LYS A 636 19.94 -54.55 9.01
C LYS A 636 20.16 -53.91 10.37
N CYS A 637 20.09 -52.58 10.41
CA CYS A 637 20.15 -51.80 11.64
C CYS A 637 18.75 -51.36 12.07
N THR A 638 18.42 -51.57 13.33
CA THR A 638 17.18 -51.09 13.97
C THR A 638 17.58 -50.06 15.02
N VAL A 639 17.14 -48.81 14.81
CA VAL A 639 17.38 -47.69 15.74
C VAL A 639 16.06 -47.37 16.43
N SER A 640 16.03 -47.50 17.76
CA SER A 640 14.90 -47.14 18.60
C SER A 640 15.29 -45.96 19.46
N VAL A 641 14.51 -44.87 19.41
CA VAL A 641 14.74 -43.66 20.21
C VAL A 641 13.52 -43.37 21.06
N SER A 642 13.75 -43.03 22.33
CA SER A 642 12.70 -42.58 23.26
C SER A 642 12.85 -41.08 23.51
N PRO A 643 11.94 -40.24 23.01
CA PRO A 643 11.99 -38.80 23.25
C PRO A 643 11.57 -38.43 24.67
N HIS A 644 11.87 -37.21 25.09
CA HIS A 644 11.20 -36.61 26.25
C HIS A 644 9.73 -36.33 25.91
N LEU A 645 8.83 -36.93 26.70
CA LEU A 645 7.39 -36.71 26.56
C LEU A 645 7.05 -35.26 26.93
N GLN A 646 6.38 -34.58 26.02
CA GLN A 646 5.86 -33.24 26.25
C GLN A 646 4.45 -33.33 26.85
N PHE A 647 4.08 -32.34 27.65
CA PHE A 647 2.78 -32.27 28.30
C PHE A 647 1.67 -31.99 27.27
N GLU A 648 0.68 -32.89 27.16
CA GLU A 648 -0.45 -32.78 26.23
C GLU A 648 -1.74 -32.29 26.89
N GLY A 649 -1.98 -32.66 28.15
CA GLY A 649 -3.21 -32.34 28.85
C GLY A 649 -3.26 -32.93 30.26
N LEU A 650 -4.15 -32.37 31.08
CA LEU A 650 -4.38 -32.78 32.47
C LEU A 650 -5.88 -32.76 32.74
N ASP A 651 -6.39 -33.83 33.32
CA ASP A 651 -7.70 -33.87 33.95
C ASP A 651 -7.51 -33.76 35.46
N ALA A 652 -8.11 -32.73 36.08
CA ALA A 652 -7.91 -32.40 37.48
C ALA A 652 -9.25 -32.37 38.22
N GLU A 653 -9.44 -33.30 39.16
CA GLU A 653 -10.58 -33.31 40.06
C GLU A 653 -10.23 -32.58 41.36
N LEU A 654 -10.95 -31.49 41.65
CA LEU A 654 -10.77 -30.72 42.88
C LEU A 654 -11.77 -31.20 43.94
N ARG A 655 -11.28 -31.71 45.07
CA ARG A 655 -12.09 -32.11 46.22
C ARG A 655 -11.78 -31.24 47.42
N LEU A 656 -12.83 -30.90 48.16
CA LEU A 656 -12.73 -30.08 49.37
C LEU A 656 -13.02 -30.99 50.56
N GLU A 657 -11.97 -31.35 51.29
CA GLU A 657 -12.05 -32.30 52.41
C GLU A 657 -11.66 -31.59 53.71
N THR A 658 -12.37 -31.93 54.79
CA THR A 658 -12.11 -31.36 56.13
C THR A 658 -10.86 -31.95 56.78
N GLN A 659 -10.36 -33.10 56.30
CA GLN A 659 -9.09 -33.73 56.65
C GLN A 659 -8.51 -34.38 55.38
N LEU A 660 -7.22 -34.16 55.11
CA LEU A 660 -6.46 -34.69 53.97
C LEU A 660 -5.72 -35.98 54.29
#